data_AF-A0A1G3WKR1-F1
#
_entry.id   AF-A0A1G3WKR1-F1
#
_cell.length_a   1.000
_cell.length_b   1.000
_cell.length_c   1.000
_cell.angle_alpha   90.00
_cell.angle_beta   90.00
_cell.angle_gamma   90.00
#
_symmetry.space_group_name_H-M   'P 1'
#
loop_
_entity.id
_entity.type
_entity.pdbx_description
1 polymer ?
#
loop_
_entity_poly.entity_id
_entity_poly.type
_entity_poly.pdbx_seq_one_letter_code
_entity_poly.pdbx_strand_id
1 'polypeptide(L)'
;MTKKLIFYVMFLFFPILIAAVGSSGLSFGSNIVIDRYDADITLDQNGDMSIVETWDMDYPSAEYWVRFRDFGYGKYADGYPLYMDFSNVATFDESSASVRVFKDGVDITDDVRVGFSWDYDVDEQGFFVECYPSRSYCESIFTEMDDHALSEGKVTFVYEYKIIGAITEYTDISELNWRLFEYAEGKIKEASVTVHLPANAHAIDDIYVWGHSGAAGSIDIVSAQQIDMSLSNIGTKDYIEFRILAPRDLFPNVDLINKVYSAEMNLASLIAYEAELAEYNNLRITIAQILLYVAIASVVAMGFVTVYVYRKYDKEYEPRFQAEFYRDLPGEESPAEVSYLYYMRKINDEDVTATLLDLIRRKFVTIDYTGQDMIDADADFRLIRVDAADRSTLRPHEQQIMHWFFDVIGAGSSVSTKQIENYGKQIRNAERFQSEAKQFVRLAKQAGAEHDYFEKSLAANKTKAYSFALIPGSVLAASLLTGAFLSMDNTLAAIVTGIVTIGYLAYVATIQKRSVNGNESFVKWRAFRNFLVGFGNMKDYPMPGVTVWEHYLVYATSLKCADKVMDQLRIKLPLDDAAVSQSTFMGVGYRTRGFYYGYALGRFQRSITTARTNVTQTIVAYNAQKAGGSGHGGGFGGGSSFGGGGGGGRSR
;
A
#
# COMPACT_ATOMS: atom_id res chain seq x y z
N MET A 1 -8.36 -30.15 10.56
CA MET A 1 -8.72 -28.72 10.53
C MET A 1 -9.02 -28.35 9.08
N THR A 2 -10.30 -28.20 8.72
CA THR A 2 -10.81 -28.23 7.33
C THR A 2 -10.68 -26.89 6.62
N LYS A 3 -10.51 -26.91 5.28
CA LYS A 3 -10.40 -25.73 4.40
C LYS A 3 -11.48 -24.65 4.62
N LYS A 4 -12.65 -25.03 5.14
CA LYS A 4 -13.74 -24.11 5.48
C LYS A 4 -13.37 -23.16 6.62
N LEU A 5 -12.66 -23.62 7.65
CA LEU A 5 -12.32 -22.77 8.80
C LEU A 5 -11.36 -21.63 8.40
N ILE A 6 -10.41 -21.88 7.50
CA ILE A 6 -9.47 -20.85 7.00
C ILE A 6 -10.20 -19.84 6.12
N PHE A 7 -11.14 -20.29 5.29
CA PHE A 7 -11.98 -19.39 4.49
C PHE A 7 -12.85 -18.52 5.39
N TYR A 8 -13.45 -19.09 6.45
CA TYR A 8 -14.22 -18.33 7.43
C TYR A 8 -13.36 -17.37 8.24
N VAL A 9 -12.14 -17.75 8.64
CA VAL A 9 -11.21 -16.84 9.33
C VAL A 9 -10.81 -15.69 8.40
N MET A 10 -10.40 -15.95 7.16
CA MET A 10 -10.08 -14.89 6.20
C MET A 10 -11.29 -13.99 5.88
N PHE A 11 -12.49 -14.56 5.78
CA PHE A 11 -13.73 -13.85 5.48
C PHE A 11 -14.36 -13.16 6.70
N LEU A 12 -13.98 -13.54 7.93
CA LEU A 12 -14.34 -12.83 9.17
C LEU A 12 -13.36 -11.69 9.46
N PHE A 13 -12.08 -11.81 9.08
CA PHE A 13 -11.09 -10.74 9.26
C PHE A 13 -11.22 -9.63 8.21
N PHE A 14 -11.63 -9.95 6.99
CA PHE A 14 -11.74 -8.95 5.90
C PHE A 14 -12.78 -7.84 6.16
N PRO A 15 -13.99 -8.13 6.69
CA PRO A 15 -14.96 -7.11 7.08
C PRO A 15 -14.54 -6.33 8.32
N ILE A 16 -13.79 -6.94 9.26
CA ILE A 16 -13.25 -6.25 10.44
C ILE A 16 -12.14 -5.26 10.01
N LEU A 17 -11.32 -5.63 9.03
CA LEU A 17 -10.32 -4.74 8.42
C LEU A 17 -11.00 -3.55 7.72
N ILE A 18 -12.12 -3.78 7.03
CA ILE A 18 -12.89 -2.72 6.36
C ILE A 18 -13.68 -1.87 7.37
N ALA A 19 -14.21 -2.46 8.44
CA ALA A 19 -14.94 -1.75 9.49
C ALA A 19 -14.00 -0.89 10.37
N ALA A 20 -12.78 -1.38 10.65
CA ALA A 20 -11.75 -0.59 11.34
C ALA A 20 -11.24 0.59 10.49
N VAL A 21 -11.34 0.49 9.16
CA VAL A 21 -10.99 1.57 8.22
C VAL A 21 -12.22 2.45 7.90
N GLY A 22 -13.44 1.99 8.18
CA GLY A 22 -14.69 2.56 7.65
C GLY A 22 -15.47 3.47 8.60
N SER A 23 -15.08 3.61 9.87
CA SER A 23 -15.85 4.38 10.87
C SER A 23 -15.32 5.77 11.20
N SER A 24 -14.27 6.26 10.53
CA SER A 24 -13.71 7.59 10.78
C SER A 24 -13.79 8.46 9.52
N GLY A 25 -14.57 9.54 9.63
CA GLY A 25 -14.82 10.48 8.55
C GLY A 25 -13.55 11.07 7.94
N LEU A 26 -13.60 11.28 6.62
CA LEU A 26 -12.60 11.97 5.82
C LEU A 26 -12.19 13.32 6.47
N SER A 27 -10.90 13.55 6.66
CA SER A 27 -10.33 14.84 7.06
C SER A 27 -9.26 15.23 6.05
N PHE A 28 -9.44 16.39 5.41
CA PHE A 28 -8.43 17.02 4.57
C PHE A 28 -7.37 17.65 5.49
N GLY A 29 -6.12 17.24 5.39
CA GLY A 29 -5.02 17.86 6.15
C GLY A 29 -4.67 19.22 5.56
N SER A 30 -4.57 20.25 6.39
CA SER A 30 -4.02 21.55 5.98
C SER A 30 -2.50 21.46 5.80
N ASN A 31 -1.92 22.39 5.03
CA ASN A 31 -0.47 22.56 4.91
C ASN A 31 0.07 23.62 5.90
N ILE A 32 -0.76 24.11 6.84
CA ILE A 32 -0.37 25.12 7.83
C ILE A 32 0.51 24.47 8.89
N VAL A 33 1.59 25.15 9.25
CA VAL A 33 2.50 24.73 10.33
C VAL A 33 2.45 25.76 11.44
N ILE A 34 2.32 25.31 12.68
CA ILE A 34 2.40 26.16 13.86
C ILE A 34 3.77 25.89 14.47
N ASP A 35 4.69 26.85 14.34
CA ASP A 35 6.05 26.73 14.84
C ASP A 35 6.06 26.69 16.37
N ARG A 36 5.21 27.49 17.01
CA ARG A 36 5.14 27.59 18.46
C ARG A 36 3.76 28.02 18.96
N TYR A 37 3.35 27.45 20.09
CA TYR A 37 2.21 27.92 20.88
C TYR A 37 2.67 28.21 22.32
N ASP A 38 2.53 29.44 22.79
CA ASP A 38 2.82 29.79 24.18
C ASP A 38 1.54 30.26 24.88
N ALA A 39 1.29 29.82 26.10
CA ALA A 39 0.20 30.33 26.94
C ALA A 39 0.73 30.77 28.31
N ASP A 40 0.53 32.03 28.64
CA ASP A 40 0.83 32.62 29.95
C ASP A 40 -0.49 32.85 30.69
N ILE A 41 -0.65 32.17 31.82
CA ILE A 41 -1.91 32.07 32.56
C ILE A 41 -1.70 32.64 33.95
N THR A 42 -2.47 33.65 34.33
CA THR A 42 -2.42 34.23 35.67
C THR A 42 -3.75 34.04 36.38
N LEU A 43 -3.71 33.39 37.55
CA LEU A 43 -4.87 33.21 38.42
C LEU A 43 -4.89 34.27 39.52
N ASP A 44 -6.05 34.89 39.74
CA ASP A 44 -6.24 35.87 40.81
C ASP A 44 -6.90 35.28 42.07
N GLN A 45 -7.01 36.07 43.13
CA GLN A 45 -7.59 35.65 44.42
C GLN A 45 -9.11 35.39 44.37
N ASN A 46 -9.80 35.80 43.30
CA ASN A 46 -11.22 35.50 43.06
C ASN A 46 -11.39 34.16 42.36
N GLY A 47 -10.29 33.57 41.88
CA GLY A 47 -10.33 32.35 41.08
C GLY A 47 -10.64 32.62 39.61
N ASP A 48 -10.46 33.86 39.14
CA ASP A 48 -10.50 34.19 37.72
C ASP A 48 -9.15 33.90 37.08
N MET A 49 -9.17 33.64 35.77
CA MET A 49 -8.01 33.27 34.98
C MET A 49 -7.83 34.28 33.85
N SER A 50 -6.69 34.95 33.80
CA SER A 50 -6.28 35.81 32.67
C SER A 50 -5.27 35.04 31.83
N ILE A 51 -5.45 35.03 30.50
CA ILE A 51 -4.65 34.22 29.58
C ILE A 51 -4.10 35.12 28.48
N VAL A 52 -2.80 34.96 28.19
CA VAL A 52 -2.16 35.46 26.98
C VAL A 52 -1.68 34.26 26.16
N GLU A 53 -2.26 34.06 24.98
CA GLU A 53 -1.84 33.02 24.04
C GLU A 53 -1.07 33.63 22.87
N THR A 54 0.07 33.04 22.51
CA THR A 54 0.84 33.38 21.31
C THR A 54 0.87 32.20 20.36
N TRP A 55 0.43 32.41 19.12
CA TRP A 55 0.42 31.43 18.04
C TRP A 55 1.35 31.86 16.92
N ASP A 56 2.53 31.25 16.83
CA ASP A 56 3.48 31.48 15.74
C ASP A 56 3.19 30.54 14.57
N MET A 57 2.67 31.10 13.48
CA MET A 57 2.16 30.34 12.34
C MET A 57 2.99 30.59 11.07
N ASP A 58 3.09 29.57 10.24
CA ASP A 58 3.66 29.65 8.89
C ASP A 58 2.61 29.18 7.87
N TYR A 59 2.09 30.14 7.11
CA TYR A 59 1.10 29.89 6.07
C TYR A 59 1.80 29.68 4.71
N PRO A 60 1.55 28.55 4.03
CA PRO A 60 2.29 28.17 2.82
C PRO A 60 1.86 28.94 1.56
N SER A 61 0.74 29.66 1.61
CA SER A 61 0.19 30.45 0.51
C SER A 61 -0.72 31.54 1.04
N ALA A 62 -0.92 32.57 0.23
CA ALA A 62 -1.89 33.65 0.46
C ALA A 62 -3.37 33.19 0.39
N GLU A 63 -3.64 31.89 0.25
CA GLU A 63 -5.01 31.36 0.18
C GLU A 63 -5.71 31.36 1.54
N TYR A 64 -4.96 31.36 2.65
CA TYR A 64 -5.50 31.41 4.01
C TYR A 64 -5.44 32.84 4.53
N TRP A 65 -6.53 33.57 4.55
CA TRP A 65 -6.51 35.00 4.91
C TRP A 65 -7.48 35.34 6.03
N VAL A 66 -8.18 34.32 6.53
CA VAL A 66 -9.02 34.43 7.71
C VAL A 66 -8.61 33.38 8.73
N ARG A 67 -8.61 33.77 9.99
CA ARG A 67 -8.46 32.87 11.14
C ARG A 67 -9.58 33.10 12.15
N PHE A 68 -10.08 32.01 12.70
CA PHE A 68 -10.87 32.04 13.94
C PHE A 68 -10.12 31.36 15.06
N ARG A 69 -10.20 31.96 16.24
CA ARG A 69 -9.81 31.35 17.50
C ARG A 69 -11.06 31.23 18.38
N ASP A 70 -11.48 30.00 18.62
CA ASP A 70 -12.62 29.67 19.47
C ASP A 70 -12.17 29.41 20.91
N PHE A 71 -12.83 30.00 21.89
CA PHE A 71 -12.55 29.88 23.31
C PHE A 71 -13.71 29.17 24.01
N GLY A 72 -13.54 27.87 24.26
CA GLY A 72 -14.44 27.15 25.15
C GLY A 72 -14.20 27.59 26.59
N TYR A 73 -15.26 27.75 27.38
CA TYR A 73 -15.17 28.16 28.79
C TYR A 73 -16.10 27.38 29.73
N GLY A 74 -16.75 26.31 29.25
CA GLY A 74 -17.54 25.43 30.11
C GLY A 74 -16.64 24.61 31.03
N LYS A 75 -17.00 24.45 32.32
CA LYS A 75 -16.15 23.76 33.31
C LYS A 75 -16.07 22.23 33.18
N TYR A 76 -17.03 21.62 32.50
CA TYR A 76 -17.12 20.18 32.35
C TYR A 76 -17.13 19.81 30.86
N ALA A 77 -16.16 19.01 30.43
CA ALA A 77 -16.19 18.46 29.07
C ALA A 77 -17.29 17.39 28.91
N ASP A 78 -17.70 17.14 27.67
CA ASP A 78 -18.67 16.09 27.35
C ASP A 78 -18.20 14.73 27.87
N GLY A 79 -19.04 14.08 28.67
CA GLY A 79 -18.74 12.78 29.27
C GLY A 79 -17.91 12.83 30.56
N TYR A 80 -17.86 13.99 31.24
CA TYR A 80 -17.18 14.17 32.53
C TYR A 80 -17.48 13.01 33.51
N PRO A 81 -16.45 12.30 34.03
CA PRO A 81 -16.63 11.03 34.74
C PRO A 81 -16.86 11.19 36.25
N LEU A 82 -16.63 12.40 36.79
CA LEU A 82 -16.82 12.71 38.21
C LEU A 82 -18.14 13.45 38.44
N TYR A 83 -18.50 13.72 39.69
CA TYR A 83 -19.70 14.46 40.04
C TYR A 83 -19.69 15.87 39.41
N MET A 84 -20.82 16.26 38.82
CA MET A 84 -21.03 17.59 38.26
C MET A 84 -22.08 18.35 39.07
N ASP A 85 -21.73 19.57 39.46
CA ASP A 85 -22.72 20.58 39.86
C ASP A 85 -22.95 21.52 38.67
N PHE A 86 -24.13 21.46 38.05
CA PHE A 86 -24.47 22.29 36.89
C PHE A 86 -24.61 23.78 37.22
N SER A 87 -24.67 24.16 38.49
CA SER A 87 -24.63 25.57 38.88
C SER A 87 -23.20 26.13 38.82
N ASN A 88 -22.17 25.29 38.94
CA ASN A 88 -20.77 25.69 38.83
C ASN A 88 -20.40 26.04 37.39
N VAL A 89 -20.38 27.34 37.08
CA VAL A 89 -20.18 27.87 35.73
C VAL A 89 -19.09 28.93 35.71
N ALA A 90 -18.29 28.90 34.65
CA ALA A 90 -17.38 29.99 34.29
C ALA A 90 -17.99 30.83 33.16
N THR A 91 -17.55 32.08 33.03
CA THR A 91 -17.98 32.98 31.94
C THR A 91 -16.79 33.63 31.26
N PHE A 92 -16.94 34.00 29.99
CA PHE A 92 -15.94 34.74 29.24
C PHE A 92 -16.11 36.25 29.48
N ASP A 93 -15.03 36.96 29.80
CA ASP A 93 -15.06 38.43 29.93
C ASP A 93 -14.86 39.09 28.56
N GLU A 94 -15.99 39.27 27.87
CA GLU A 94 -16.11 39.92 26.56
C GLU A 94 -15.47 41.31 26.51
N SER A 95 -15.39 42.02 27.64
CA SER A 95 -14.86 43.39 27.69
C SER A 95 -13.34 43.49 27.67
N SER A 96 -12.67 42.38 27.99
CA SER A 96 -11.20 42.30 28.10
C SER A 96 -10.52 41.60 26.93
N ALA A 97 -11.31 40.91 26.09
CA ALA A 97 -10.78 40.06 25.04
C ALA A 97 -10.24 40.86 23.85
N SER A 98 -9.05 40.51 23.38
CA SER A 98 -8.41 41.17 22.24
C SER A 98 -7.46 40.25 21.48
N VAL A 99 -7.11 40.67 20.26
CA VAL A 99 -6.08 40.02 19.44
C VAL A 99 -5.12 41.07 18.88
N ARG A 100 -3.83 40.76 18.88
CA ARG A 100 -2.80 41.47 18.12
C ARG A 100 -2.20 40.56 17.07
N VAL A 101 -1.90 41.12 15.91
CA VAL A 101 -1.39 40.35 14.76
C VAL A 101 -0.06 40.92 14.32
N PHE A 102 0.93 40.04 14.14
CA PHE A 102 2.26 40.41 13.67
C PHE A 102 2.61 39.66 12.39
N LYS A 103 3.14 40.39 11.42
CA LYS A 103 3.69 39.85 10.17
C LYS A 103 5.20 40.00 10.17
N ASP A 104 5.93 38.89 10.13
CA ASP A 104 7.41 38.88 10.16
C ASP A 104 7.99 39.74 11.32
N GLY A 105 7.29 39.77 12.46
CA GLY A 105 7.66 40.54 13.65
C GLY A 105 7.23 42.02 13.65
N VAL A 106 6.52 42.49 12.62
CA VAL A 106 5.93 43.84 12.55
C VAL A 106 4.47 43.77 12.97
N ASP A 107 4.05 44.64 13.89
CA ASP A 107 2.65 44.75 14.31
C ASP A 107 1.80 45.30 13.14
N ILE A 108 0.80 44.52 12.72
CA ILE A 108 -0.14 44.84 11.64
C ILE A 108 -1.58 44.82 12.15
N THR A 109 -1.79 44.96 13.47
CA THR A 109 -3.13 44.86 14.08
C THR A 109 -4.11 45.87 13.51
N ASP A 110 -3.64 47.07 13.13
CA ASP A 110 -4.46 48.12 12.52
C ASP A 110 -4.77 47.87 11.03
N ASP A 111 -4.07 46.92 10.38
CA ASP A 111 -4.23 46.55 8.97
C ASP A 111 -5.08 45.28 8.77
N VAL A 112 -5.65 44.73 9.85
CA VAL A 112 -6.52 43.55 9.81
C VAL A 112 -7.91 43.88 10.35
N ARG A 113 -8.91 43.18 9.84
CA ARG A 113 -10.28 43.25 10.37
C ARG A 113 -10.45 42.22 11.49
N VAL A 114 -10.89 42.68 12.65
CA VAL A 114 -11.23 41.85 13.79
C VAL A 114 -12.74 41.85 14.00
N GLY A 115 -13.31 40.70 14.35
CA GLY A 115 -14.72 40.58 14.71
C GLY A 115 -14.92 39.60 15.86
N PHE A 116 -16.04 39.75 16.57
CA PHE A 116 -16.34 39.03 17.81
C PHE A 116 -17.71 38.36 17.76
N SER A 117 -17.83 37.15 18.32
CA SER A 117 -19.10 36.42 18.38
C SER A 117 -20.15 37.12 19.25
N TRP A 118 -19.74 37.80 20.32
CA TRP A 118 -20.63 38.48 21.27
C TRP A 118 -21.15 39.84 20.77
N ASP A 119 -20.46 40.46 19.80
CA ASP A 119 -20.89 41.71 19.17
C ASP A 119 -21.84 41.49 17.98
N TYR A 120 -22.18 40.23 17.69
CA TYR A 120 -22.93 39.81 16.49
C TYR A 120 -22.24 40.22 15.19
N ASP A 121 -20.91 40.26 15.19
CA ASP A 121 -20.15 40.52 13.98
C ASP A 121 -20.37 39.40 12.97
N VAL A 122 -20.25 39.76 11.70
CA VAL A 122 -20.31 38.81 10.59
C VAL A 122 -18.94 38.61 9.99
N ASP A 123 -18.70 37.45 9.44
CA ASP A 123 -17.47 37.12 8.74
C ASP A 123 -17.45 37.64 7.29
N GLU A 124 -16.42 37.35 6.51
CA GLU A 124 -16.31 37.79 5.10
C GLU A 124 -17.37 37.18 4.18
N GLN A 125 -18.04 36.11 4.62
CA GLN A 125 -19.15 35.47 3.92
C GLN A 125 -20.52 36.00 4.36
N GLY A 126 -20.58 36.89 5.35
CA GLY A 126 -21.80 37.45 5.90
C GLY A 126 -22.52 36.54 6.90
N PHE A 127 -21.85 35.51 7.43
CA PHE A 127 -22.36 34.68 8.51
C PHE A 127 -21.89 35.22 9.86
N PHE A 128 -22.68 35.03 10.92
CA PHE A 128 -22.23 35.42 12.26
C PHE A 128 -20.94 34.71 12.65
N VAL A 129 -20.04 35.44 13.32
CA VAL A 129 -18.88 34.85 13.97
C VAL A 129 -19.39 33.96 15.10
N GLU A 130 -19.09 32.66 15.05
CA GLU A 130 -19.52 31.68 16.05
C GLU A 130 -18.48 30.57 16.24
N CYS A 131 -18.52 29.88 17.36
CA CYS A 131 -17.68 28.69 17.56
C CYS A 131 -18.12 27.50 16.70
N TYR A 132 -17.17 26.65 16.29
CA TYR A 132 -17.46 25.43 15.54
C TYR A 132 -16.84 24.16 16.16
N PRO A 133 -17.63 23.12 16.47
CA PRO A 133 -19.09 23.05 16.38
C PRO A 133 -19.76 24.00 17.40
N SER A 134 -20.98 24.45 17.11
CA SER A 134 -21.73 25.35 18.00
C SER A 134 -21.94 24.73 19.39
N ARG A 135 -21.65 25.50 20.45
CA ARG A 135 -21.74 25.11 21.87
C ARG A 135 -22.23 26.30 22.70
N SER A 136 -22.90 26.02 23.82
CA SER A 136 -23.45 27.07 24.71
C SER A 136 -22.43 27.82 25.55
N TYR A 137 -21.20 27.31 25.65
CA TYR A 137 -20.12 27.90 26.47
C TYR A 137 -18.87 28.10 25.61
N CYS A 138 -19.01 28.88 24.53
CA CYS A 138 -17.91 29.16 23.63
C CYS A 138 -18.07 30.53 22.93
N GLU A 139 -17.01 31.32 22.97
CA GLU A 139 -16.87 32.57 22.22
C GLU A 139 -15.79 32.45 21.15
N SER A 140 -15.82 33.28 20.10
CA SER A 140 -14.86 33.23 18.99
C SER A 140 -14.39 34.62 18.60
N ILE A 141 -13.08 34.75 18.37
CA ILE A 141 -12.47 35.92 17.73
C ILE A 141 -12.16 35.55 16.28
N PHE A 142 -12.69 36.36 15.36
CA PHE A 142 -12.43 36.32 13.93
C PHE A 142 -11.38 37.36 13.56
N THR A 143 -10.45 37.00 12.68
CA THR A 143 -9.43 37.89 12.13
C THR A 143 -9.31 37.68 10.63
N GLU A 144 -9.45 38.74 9.85
CA GLU A 144 -9.37 38.79 8.39
C GLU A 144 -8.23 39.71 7.97
N MET A 145 -7.33 39.19 7.16
CA MET A 145 -6.20 39.92 6.60
C MET A 145 -6.63 40.53 5.27
N ASP A 146 -6.89 41.84 5.26
CA ASP A 146 -7.49 42.58 4.13
C ASP A 146 -6.66 42.49 2.82
N ASP A 147 -5.34 42.27 2.93
CA ASP A 147 -4.46 41.87 1.83
C ASP A 147 -4.02 40.42 2.04
N HIS A 148 -4.44 39.52 1.14
CA HIS A 148 -4.06 38.11 1.15
C HIS A 148 -2.54 37.90 1.25
N ALA A 149 -1.70 38.83 0.78
CA ALA A 149 -0.25 38.73 0.92
C ALA A 149 0.24 38.83 2.39
N LEU A 150 -0.54 39.44 3.29
CA LEU A 150 -0.22 39.52 4.71
C LEU A 150 -0.27 38.14 5.39
N SER A 151 -1.03 37.21 4.82
CA SER A 151 -1.12 35.87 5.40
C SER A 151 0.03 34.96 5.00
N GLU A 152 0.54 35.04 3.76
CA GLU A 152 1.61 34.15 3.25
C GLU A 152 2.93 34.30 4.03
N GLY A 153 3.43 33.22 4.62
CA GLY A 153 4.65 33.21 5.43
C GLY A 153 4.36 33.33 6.94
N LYS A 154 5.27 33.94 7.69
CA LYS A 154 5.18 33.96 9.15
C LYS A 154 4.16 34.97 9.67
N VAL A 155 3.20 34.51 10.45
CA VAL A 155 2.18 35.35 11.09
C VAL A 155 2.04 34.91 12.54
N THR A 156 2.10 35.87 13.47
CA THR A 156 1.92 35.61 14.90
C THR A 156 0.62 36.25 15.38
N PHE A 157 -0.22 35.47 16.06
CA PHE A 157 -1.40 35.98 16.74
C PHE A 157 -1.19 35.96 18.24
N VAL A 158 -1.43 37.08 18.90
CA VAL A 158 -1.39 37.19 20.37
C VAL A 158 -2.80 37.49 20.87
N TYR A 159 -3.43 36.55 21.54
CA TYR A 159 -4.75 36.73 22.17
C TYR A 159 -4.59 37.02 23.64
N GLU A 160 -5.36 37.98 24.14
CA GLU A 160 -5.49 38.26 25.57
C GLU A 160 -6.97 38.17 25.93
N TYR A 161 -7.31 37.39 26.95
CA TYR A 161 -8.69 37.22 27.41
C TYR A 161 -8.75 36.78 28.87
N LYS A 162 -9.92 36.96 29.49
CA LYS A 162 -10.16 36.57 30.88
C LYS A 162 -11.38 35.64 30.99
N ILE A 163 -11.20 34.57 31.76
CA ILE A 163 -12.26 33.65 32.19
C ILE A 163 -12.60 33.94 33.64
N ILE A 164 -13.84 34.31 33.90
CA ILE A 164 -14.35 34.60 35.24
C ILE A 164 -14.81 33.29 35.88
N GLY A 165 -14.40 33.08 37.14
CA GLY A 165 -14.78 31.91 37.92
C GLY A 165 -14.18 30.59 37.43
N ALA A 166 -12.97 30.59 36.86
CA ALA A 166 -12.32 29.37 36.37
C ALA A 166 -12.08 28.32 37.48
N ILE A 167 -11.67 28.77 38.67
CA ILE A 167 -11.43 27.91 39.83
C ILE A 167 -12.74 27.36 40.39
N THR A 168 -12.73 26.09 40.79
CA THR A 168 -13.77 25.47 41.60
C THR A 168 -13.24 25.20 43.00
N GLU A 169 -13.92 25.68 44.04
CA GLU A 169 -13.57 25.40 45.44
C GLU A 169 -14.36 24.19 45.96
N TYR A 170 -13.65 23.19 46.47
CA TYR A 170 -14.22 22.01 47.12
C TYR A 170 -14.09 22.08 48.65
N THR A 171 -14.48 21.01 49.34
CA THR A 171 -14.51 20.99 50.82
C THR A 171 -13.14 21.09 51.48
N ASP A 172 -12.06 20.69 50.79
CA ASP A 172 -10.70 20.63 51.31
C ASP A 172 -9.61 21.16 50.34
N ILE A 173 -9.95 21.43 49.08
CA ILE A 173 -9.00 21.85 48.03
C ILE A 173 -9.69 22.75 46.99
N SER A 174 -8.93 23.52 46.22
CA SER A 174 -9.42 24.24 45.03
C SER A 174 -8.81 23.64 43.76
N GLU A 175 -9.59 23.59 42.68
CA GLU A 175 -9.22 22.97 41.41
C GLU A 175 -9.29 23.96 40.24
N LEU A 176 -8.25 23.93 39.39
CA LEU A 176 -8.34 24.31 37.98
C LEU A 176 -8.17 23.04 37.14
N ASN A 177 -9.19 22.63 36.39
CA ASN A 177 -9.10 21.54 35.42
C ASN A 177 -9.46 22.12 34.05
N TRP A 178 -8.46 22.37 33.21
CA TRP A 178 -8.64 23.22 32.03
C TRP A 178 -7.95 22.67 30.79
N ARG A 179 -8.61 22.87 29.64
CA ARG A 179 -8.14 22.57 28.30
C ARG A 179 -8.01 23.87 27.51
N LEU A 180 -6.84 24.12 26.93
CA LEU A 180 -6.57 25.37 26.20
C LEU A 180 -7.18 25.37 24.79
N PHE A 181 -7.12 24.23 24.11
CA PHE A 181 -7.75 24.00 22.81
C PHE A 181 -7.99 22.50 22.59
N GLU A 182 -8.89 22.17 21.66
CA GLU A 182 -9.25 20.79 21.26
C GLU A 182 -8.78 20.44 19.85
N TYR A 183 -8.53 21.45 19.03
CA TYR A 183 -8.01 21.29 17.68
C TYR A 183 -7.23 22.54 17.28
N ALA A 184 -6.33 22.34 16.32
CA ALA A 184 -5.58 23.40 15.66
C ALA A 184 -5.62 23.16 14.16
N GLU A 185 -5.57 24.26 13.41
CA GLU A 185 -5.56 24.23 11.95
C GLU A 185 -4.29 23.60 11.37
N GLY A 186 -3.23 23.44 12.17
CA GLY A 186 -1.95 22.87 11.77
C GLY A 186 -1.30 22.06 12.90
N LYS A 187 -0.24 21.31 12.59
CA LYS A 187 0.57 20.66 13.63
C LYS A 187 1.39 21.72 14.38
N ILE A 188 1.45 21.60 15.70
CA ILE A 188 2.24 22.48 16.56
C ILE A 188 3.56 21.78 16.88
N LYS A 189 4.69 22.42 16.53
CA LYS A 189 6.01 21.83 16.77
C LYS A 189 6.38 21.84 18.25
N GLU A 190 6.23 22.99 18.90
CA GLU A 190 6.59 23.20 20.30
C GLU A 190 5.49 24.01 21.00
N ALA A 191 5.23 23.70 22.26
CA ALA A 191 4.33 24.46 23.09
C ALA A 191 4.88 24.67 24.50
N SER A 192 4.65 25.86 25.06
CA SER A 192 4.96 26.20 26.44
C SER A 192 3.73 26.75 27.14
N VAL A 193 3.45 26.29 28.36
CA VAL A 193 2.38 26.86 29.19
C VAL A 193 2.96 27.22 30.54
N THR A 194 2.79 28.46 30.97
CA THR A 194 3.18 28.93 32.29
C THR A 194 1.94 29.35 33.06
N VAL A 195 1.77 28.82 34.26
CA VAL A 195 0.66 29.14 35.16
C VAL A 195 1.19 29.83 36.41
N HIS A 196 0.73 31.05 36.65
CA HIS A 196 1.02 31.86 37.81
C HIS A 196 -0.11 31.77 38.83
N LEU A 197 0.20 31.28 40.03
CA LEU A 197 -0.71 31.23 41.17
C LEU A 197 -0.63 32.54 41.98
N PRO A 198 -1.68 32.91 42.72
CA PRO A 198 -1.64 34.07 43.61
C PRO A 198 -0.44 34.01 44.56
N ALA A 199 0.12 35.19 44.89
CA ALA A 199 1.23 35.28 45.83
C ALA A 199 0.86 34.59 47.16
N ASN A 200 1.67 33.61 47.57
CA ASN A 200 1.38 32.74 48.70
C ASN A 200 2.67 32.28 49.41
N ALA A 201 2.48 31.66 50.59
CA ALA A 201 3.56 31.14 51.43
C ALA A 201 3.50 29.62 51.63
N HIS A 202 2.77 28.90 50.76
CA HIS A 202 2.63 27.44 50.81
C HIS A 202 3.90 26.74 50.32
N ALA A 203 4.05 25.47 50.67
CA ALA A 203 5.12 24.65 50.12
C ALA A 203 4.74 24.16 48.71
N ILE A 204 5.75 23.83 47.90
CA ILE A 204 5.52 23.21 46.58
C ILE A 204 4.71 21.90 46.73
N ASP A 205 4.95 21.15 47.80
CA ASP A 205 4.27 19.87 48.09
C ASP A 205 2.76 20.02 48.37
N ASP A 206 2.27 21.24 48.59
CA ASP A 206 0.84 21.52 48.77
C ASP A 206 0.10 21.70 47.43
N ILE A 207 0.85 21.75 46.31
CA ILE A 207 0.33 21.94 44.94
C ILE A 207 0.46 20.63 44.16
N TYR A 208 -0.64 20.17 43.56
CA TYR A 208 -0.65 18.97 42.72
C TYR A 208 -0.95 19.35 41.28
N VAL A 209 -0.20 18.81 40.34
CA VAL A 209 -0.36 19.10 38.92
C VAL A 209 -0.32 17.82 38.10
N TRP A 210 -1.29 17.67 37.21
CA TRP A 210 -1.32 16.63 36.17
C TRP A 210 -1.54 17.29 34.82
N GLY A 211 -0.93 16.73 33.78
CA GLY A 211 -1.12 17.17 32.39
C GLY A 211 -1.59 16.02 31.53
N HIS A 212 -2.51 16.33 30.64
CA HIS A 212 -3.21 15.40 29.78
C HIS A 212 -3.11 15.90 28.34
N SER A 213 -2.48 15.10 27.48
CA SER A 213 -2.31 15.44 26.07
C SER A 213 -2.13 14.18 25.22
N GLY A 214 -2.44 14.28 23.92
CA GLY A 214 -2.05 13.29 22.92
C GLY A 214 -0.55 13.35 22.58
N ALA A 215 0.14 14.43 22.96
CA ALA A 215 1.56 14.65 22.73
C ALA A 215 2.41 14.39 23.99
N ALA A 216 3.70 14.12 23.79
CA ALA A 216 4.65 14.00 24.89
C ALA A 216 5.02 15.38 25.45
N GLY A 217 5.11 15.50 26.77
CA GLY A 217 5.48 16.73 27.45
C GLY A 217 6.03 16.51 28.86
N SER A 218 6.45 17.61 29.49
CA SER A 218 6.93 17.69 30.86
C SER A 218 6.18 18.77 31.64
N ILE A 219 6.16 18.63 32.96
CA ILE A 219 5.54 19.56 33.91
C ILE A 219 6.54 19.78 35.04
N ASP A 220 6.82 21.03 35.36
CA ASP A 220 7.72 21.43 36.43
C ASP A 220 7.03 22.46 37.34
N ILE A 221 6.91 22.14 38.64
CA ILE A 221 6.46 23.12 39.64
C ILE A 221 7.68 23.94 40.07
N VAL A 222 7.94 25.04 39.38
CA VAL A 222 9.11 25.91 39.60
C VAL A 222 9.08 26.54 41.00
N SER A 223 7.90 26.89 41.48
CA SER A 223 7.66 27.36 42.84
C SER A 223 6.18 27.17 43.22
N ALA A 224 5.81 27.44 44.48
CA ALA A 224 4.41 27.47 44.90
C ALA A 224 3.57 28.57 44.18
N GLN A 225 4.20 29.39 43.35
CA GLN A 225 3.57 30.49 42.60
C GLN A 225 3.66 30.29 41.07
N GLN A 226 4.42 29.29 40.59
CA GLN A 226 4.65 29.11 39.16
C GLN A 226 4.80 27.64 38.77
N ILE A 227 4.05 27.24 37.75
CA ILE A 227 4.07 25.93 37.12
C ILE A 227 4.38 26.12 35.64
N ASP A 228 5.38 25.42 35.13
CA ASP A 228 5.75 25.44 33.72
C ASP A 228 5.47 24.06 33.08
N MET A 229 4.96 24.07 31.87
CA MET A 229 4.68 22.88 31.06
C MET A 229 5.27 23.05 29.67
N SER A 230 5.83 21.98 29.12
CA SER A 230 6.40 21.99 27.76
C SER A 230 5.98 20.75 27.00
N LEU A 231 5.55 20.91 25.74
CA LEU A 231 5.09 19.83 24.87
C LEU A 231 5.67 19.98 23.47
N SER A 232 5.83 18.87 22.75
CA SER A 232 6.32 18.89 21.37
C SER A 232 5.53 17.96 20.46
N ASN A 233 5.48 18.29 19.16
CA ASN A 233 4.82 17.53 18.11
C ASN A 233 3.34 17.23 18.39
N ILE A 234 2.58 18.29 18.65
CA ILE A 234 1.13 18.23 18.91
C ILE A 234 0.39 18.16 17.56
N GLY A 235 -0.46 17.16 17.40
CA GLY A 235 -1.30 16.97 16.22
C GLY A 235 -2.48 17.95 16.16
N THR A 236 -3.10 18.06 14.98
CA THR A 236 -4.23 18.98 14.72
C THR A 236 -5.51 18.68 15.53
N LYS A 237 -5.59 17.51 16.17
CA LYS A 237 -6.71 17.07 17.03
C LYS A 237 -6.26 16.71 18.43
N ASP A 238 -5.00 16.97 18.75
CA ASP A 238 -4.51 16.84 20.11
C ASP A 238 -4.87 18.11 20.88
N TYR A 239 -4.81 18.03 22.21
CA TYR A 239 -5.15 19.10 23.12
C TYR A 239 -4.05 19.26 24.16
N ILE A 240 -4.02 20.43 24.79
CA ILE A 240 -3.26 20.68 26.01
C ILE A 240 -4.27 20.85 27.13
N GLU A 241 -4.29 19.90 28.05
CA GLU A 241 -5.16 19.87 29.22
C GLU A 241 -4.31 19.66 30.47
N PHE A 242 -4.70 20.29 31.57
CA PHE A 242 -4.04 20.14 32.85
C PHE A 242 -5.01 20.29 34.01
N ARG A 243 -4.72 19.60 35.11
CA ARG A 243 -5.40 19.73 36.40
C ARG A 243 -4.41 20.23 37.43
N ILE A 244 -4.75 21.33 38.08
CA ILE A 244 -4.00 21.92 39.20
C ILE A 244 -4.90 21.89 40.42
N LEU A 245 -4.39 21.32 41.51
CA LEU A 245 -5.03 21.36 42.83
C LEU A 245 -4.16 22.18 43.78
N ALA A 246 -4.79 23.13 44.48
CA ALA A 246 -4.11 24.03 45.39
C ALA A 246 -4.93 24.31 46.66
N PRO A 247 -4.28 24.72 47.76
CA PRO A 247 -4.98 25.07 49.01
C PRO A 247 -6.04 26.16 48.79
N ARG A 248 -7.18 26.02 49.48
CA ARG A 248 -8.34 26.92 49.28
C ARG A 248 -8.05 28.37 49.61
N ASP A 249 -7.17 28.61 50.59
CA ASP A 249 -6.82 29.95 51.04
C ASP A 249 -5.98 30.74 50.02
N LEU A 250 -5.52 30.12 48.93
CA LEU A 250 -4.99 30.87 47.77
C LEU A 250 -6.08 31.67 47.05
N PHE A 251 -7.33 31.23 47.12
CA PHE A 251 -8.48 31.83 46.44
C PHE A 251 -9.58 32.25 47.44
N PRO A 252 -9.30 33.22 48.33
CA PRO A 252 -10.22 33.57 49.42
C PRO A 252 -11.57 34.15 48.94
N ASN A 253 -11.64 34.62 47.69
CA ASN A 253 -12.78 35.36 47.16
C ASN A 253 -13.55 34.62 46.05
N VAL A 254 -13.44 33.28 45.98
CA VAL A 254 -14.22 32.47 45.02
C VAL A 254 -15.72 32.74 45.19
N ASP A 255 -16.40 33.04 44.08
CA ASP A 255 -17.85 33.27 44.06
C ASP A 255 -18.60 32.02 44.58
N LEU A 256 -19.72 32.22 45.28
CA LEU A 256 -20.58 31.15 45.80
C LEU A 256 -21.01 30.15 44.72
N ILE A 257 -21.23 30.62 43.49
CA ILE A 257 -21.60 29.74 42.37
C ILE A 257 -20.50 28.72 42.01
N ASN A 258 -19.24 29.04 42.33
CA ASN A 258 -18.06 28.23 42.05
C ASN A 258 -17.58 27.40 43.27
N LYS A 259 -18.40 27.32 44.33
CA LYS A 259 -18.13 26.48 45.51
C LYS A 259 -18.98 25.21 45.47
N VAL A 260 -18.35 24.07 45.26
CA VAL A 260 -19.02 22.76 45.12
C VAL A 260 -18.73 21.91 46.34
N TYR A 261 -19.62 21.95 47.34
CA TYR A 261 -19.44 21.16 48.56
C TYR A 261 -20.21 19.83 48.50
N SER A 262 -19.59 18.84 47.88
CA SER A 262 -20.08 17.47 47.82
C SER A 262 -19.10 16.52 48.53
N ALA A 263 -19.61 15.44 49.14
CA ALA A 263 -18.77 14.38 49.68
C ALA A 263 -18.02 13.60 48.58
N GLU A 264 -18.48 13.70 47.33
CA GLU A 264 -17.92 13.01 46.16
C GLU A 264 -16.74 13.78 45.53
N MET A 265 -16.63 15.10 45.80
CA MET A 265 -15.59 15.98 45.24
C MET A 265 -14.71 16.55 46.37
N ASN A 266 -13.52 15.99 46.50
CA ASN A 266 -12.49 16.37 47.47
C ASN A 266 -11.10 15.95 46.98
N LEU A 267 -10.05 16.35 47.68
CA LEU A 267 -8.66 16.03 47.32
C LEU A 267 -8.45 14.52 47.10
N ALA A 268 -9.01 13.68 47.98
CA ALA A 268 -8.82 12.24 47.91
C ALA A 268 -9.48 11.61 46.68
N SER A 269 -10.68 12.05 46.30
CA SER A 269 -11.36 11.52 45.10
C SER A 269 -10.67 11.95 43.81
N LEU A 270 -10.17 13.19 43.74
CA LEU A 270 -9.43 13.70 42.59
C LEU A 270 -8.09 12.97 42.40
N ILE A 271 -7.32 12.77 43.48
CA ILE A 271 -6.07 11.99 43.44
C ILE A 271 -6.34 10.53 43.03
N ALA A 272 -7.42 9.91 43.55
CA ALA A 272 -7.77 8.55 43.20
C ALA A 272 -8.09 8.38 41.71
N TYR A 273 -8.82 9.33 41.13
CA TYR A 273 -9.12 9.35 39.70
C TYR A 273 -7.86 9.51 38.83
N GLU A 274 -6.96 10.43 39.20
CA GLU A 274 -5.69 10.62 38.49
C GLU A 274 -4.78 9.38 38.57
N ALA A 275 -4.77 8.70 39.72
CA ALA A 275 -4.04 7.44 39.88
C ALA A 275 -4.61 6.33 38.98
N GLU A 276 -5.94 6.20 38.87
CA GLU A 276 -6.59 5.24 37.98
C GLU A 276 -6.25 5.53 36.50
N LEU A 277 -6.26 6.79 36.10
CA LEU A 277 -5.91 7.20 34.73
C LEU A 277 -4.44 6.89 34.42
N ALA A 278 -3.53 7.13 35.37
CA ALA A 278 -2.12 6.80 35.24
C ALA A 278 -1.89 5.28 35.13
N GLU A 279 -2.57 4.46 35.94
CA GLU A 279 -2.50 2.99 35.85
C GLU A 279 -3.01 2.49 34.49
N TYR A 280 -4.13 3.02 34.02
CA TYR A 280 -4.71 2.68 32.71
C TYR A 280 -3.76 3.02 31.56
N ASN A 281 -3.16 4.22 31.59
CA ASN A 281 -2.19 4.65 30.57
C ASN A 281 -0.89 3.83 30.62
N ASN A 282 -0.37 3.54 31.81
CA ASN A 282 0.81 2.68 31.98
C ASN A 282 0.58 1.25 31.47
N LEU A 283 -0.61 0.69 31.71
CA LEU A 283 -1.01 -0.60 31.16
C LEU A 283 -1.03 -0.56 29.63
N ARG A 284 -1.60 0.50 29.04
CA ARG A 284 -1.62 0.67 27.58
C ARG A 284 -0.22 0.74 27.00
N ILE A 285 0.66 1.56 27.58
CA ILE A 285 2.07 1.65 27.15
C ILE A 285 2.76 0.29 27.25
N THR A 286 2.56 -0.43 28.36
CA THR A 286 3.15 -1.76 28.57
C THR A 286 2.69 -2.77 27.51
N ILE A 287 1.39 -2.82 27.21
CA ILE A 287 0.85 -3.69 26.16
C ILE A 287 1.42 -3.31 24.79
N ALA A 288 1.52 -2.01 24.48
CA ALA A 288 2.09 -1.54 23.21
C ALA A 288 3.56 -1.96 23.05
N GLN A 289 4.35 -1.86 24.13
CA GLN A 289 5.74 -2.35 24.16
C GLN A 289 5.82 -3.86 23.99
N ILE A 290 4.96 -4.62 24.67
CA ILE A 290 4.87 -6.08 24.50
C ILE A 290 4.54 -6.43 23.05
N LEU A 291 3.56 -5.76 22.43
CA LEU A 291 3.21 -5.97 21.03
C LEU A 291 4.37 -5.68 20.09
N LEU A 292 5.14 -4.61 20.36
CA LEU A 292 6.34 -4.29 19.58
C LEU A 292 7.41 -5.39 19.71
N TYR A 293 7.70 -5.87 20.92
CA TYR A 293 8.67 -6.96 21.11
C TYR A 293 8.21 -8.28 20.48
N VAL A 294 6.92 -8.60 20.60
CA VAL A 294 6.32 -9.77 19.94
C VAL A 294 6.37 -9.63 18.41
N ALA A 295 6.15 -8.43 17.87
CA ALA A 295 6.31 -8.15 16.45
C ALA A 295 7.74 -8.41 15.98
N ILE A 296 8.75 -7.91 16.69
CA ILE A 296 10.17 -8.16 16.39
C ILE A 296 10.49 -9.67 16.46
N ALA A 297 10.05 -10.35 17.52
CA ALA A 297 10.23 -11.79 17.68
C ALA A 297 9.56 -12.58 16.53
N SER A 298 8.39 -12.14 16.07
CA SER A 298 7.68 -12.74 14.95
C SER A 298 8.47 -12.62 13.64
N VAL A 299 9.17 -11.51 13.41
CA VAL A 299 10.04 -11.33 12.22
C VAL A 299 11.17 -12.34 12.23
N VAL A 300 11.85 -12.49 13.37
CA VAL A 300 12.93 -13.47 13.55
C VAL A 300 12.42 -14.90 13.34
N ALA A 301 11.28 -15.23 13.94
CA ALA A 301 10.62 -16.53 13.76
C ALA A 301 10.28 -16.79 12.28
N MET A 302 9.80 -15.77 11.56
CA MET A 302 9.48 -15.87 10.14
C MET A 302 10.72 -16.10 9.26
N GLY A 303 11.89 -15.61 9.67
CA GLY A 303 13.16 -15.98 9.02
C GLY A 303 13.41 -17.49 9.05
N PHE A 304 13.30 -18.11 10.23
CA PHE A 304 13.45 -19.56 10.39
C PHE A 304 12.37 -20.36 9.66
N VAL A 305 11.11 -19.92 9.76
CA VAL A 305 9.98 -20.53 9.03
C VAL A 305 10.23 -20.50 7.53
N THR A 306 10.69 -19.37 6.99
CA THR A 306 10.95 -19.23 5.55
C THR A 306 12.05 -20.19 5.10
N VAL A 307 13.13 -20.34 5.86
CA VAL A 307 14.19 -21.32 5.57
C VAL A 307 13.67 -22.76 5.60
N TYR A 308 12.83 -23.09 6.58
CA TYR A 308 12.19 -24.40 6.67
C TYR A 308 11.26 -24.66 5.48
N VAL A 309 10.41 -23.69 5.13
CA VAL A 309 9.48 -23.76 4.00
C VAL A 309 10.23 -23.89 2.69
N TYR A 310 11.31 -23.14 2.50
CA TYR A 310 12.20 -23.27 1.35
C TYR A 310 12.74 -24.70 1.22
N ARG A 311 13.39 -25.22 2.25
CA ARG A 311 14.01 -26.55 2.22
C ARG A 311 12.99 -27.67 2.00
N LYS A 312 11.79 -27.54 2.57
CA LYS A 312 10.77 -28.59 2.53
C LYS A 312 9.88 -28.53 1.30
N TYR A 313 9.48 -27.34 0.87
CA TYR A 313 8.40 -27.15 -0.11
C TYR A 313 8.83 -26.49 -1.42
N ASP A 314 9.94 -25.75 -1.43
CA ASP A 314 10.39 -24.99 -2.63
C ASP A 314 11.63 -25.60 -3.29
N LYS A 315 12.58 -26.11 -2.49
CA LYS A 315 13.80 -26.76 -3.00
C LYS A 315 13.45 -27.95 -3.89
N GLU A 316 13.96 -27.92 -5.12
CA GLU A 316 13.80 -28.98 -6.11
C GLU A 316 14.51 -30.27 -5.69
N TYR A 317 14.03 -31.40 -6.20
CA TYR A 317 14.66 -32.71 -5.98
C TYR A 317 16.03 -32.80 -6.66
N GLU A 318 16.89 -33.70 -6.17
CA GLU A 318 18.16 -34.00 -6.85
C GLU A 318 17.92 -34.99 -8.00
N PRO A 319 18.34 -34.69 -9.24
CA PRO A 319 18.15 -35.58 -10.39
C PRO A 319 19.16 -36.73 -10.38
N ARG A 320 18.81 -37.85 -11.02
CA ARG A 320 19.73 -38.98 -11.26
C ARG A 320 20.63 -38.72 -12.46
N PHE A 321 20.11 -38.08 -13.50
CA PHE A 321 20.91 -37.68 -14.66
C PHE A 321 21.81 -36.49 -14.33
N GLN A 322 23.12 -36.65 -14.55
CA GLN A 322 24.16 -35.68 -14.16
C GLN A 322 24.99 -35.16 -15.34
N ALA A 323 24.77 -35.67 -16.57
CA ALA A 323 25.59 -35.25 -17.71
C ALA A 323 25.20 -33.86 -18.22
N GLU A 324 26.18 -33.11 -18.71
CA GLU A 324 25.97 -31.73 -19.18
C GLU A 324 25.23 -31.67 -20.54
N PHE A 325 25.44 -32.69 -21.38
CA PHE A 325 24.91 -32.77 -22.73
C PHE A 325 24.06 -34.03 -22.90
N TYR A 326 22.96 -33.90 -23.65
CA TYR A 326 22.11 -35.02 -24.05
C TYR A 326 21.77 -34.83 -25.52
N ARG A 327 22.15 -35.77 -26.40
CA ARG A 327 22.04 -35.55 -27.85
C ARG A 327 20.66 -35.85 -28.39
N ASP A 328 20.14 -37.00 -28.00
CA ASP A 328 18.89 -37.50 -28.57
C ASP A 328 17.72 -36.80 -27.89
N LEU A 329 16.55 -36.81 -28.51
CA LEU A 329 15.37 -36.22 -27.87
C LEU A 329 15.11 -36.97 -26.55
N PRO A 330 15.00 -36.27 -25.41
CA PRO A 330 14.75 -36.92 -24.11
C PRO A 330 13.45 -37.71 -24.04
N GLY A 331 12.47 -37.39 -24.90
CA GLY A 331 11.19 -38.08 -25.00
C GLY A 331 10.39 -37.66 -26.24
N GLU A 332 9.15 -38.14 -26.33
CA GLU A 332 8.22 -37.98 -27.46
C GLU A 332 7.19 -36.85 -27.25
N GLU A 333 7.44 -35.98 -26.27
CA GLU A 333 6.54 -34.87 -25.93
C GLU A 333 6.59 -33.79 -27.01
N SER A 334 5.46 -33.11 -27.25
CA SER A 334 5.44 -32.07 -28.29
C SER A 334 6.27 -30.87 -27.83
N PRO A 335 6.70 -29.98 -28.74
CA PRO A 335 7.43 -28.78 -28.37
C PRO A 335 6.70 -27.95 -27.30
N ALA A 336 5.37 -27.84 -27.39
CA ALA A 336 4.57 -27.10 -26.41
C ALA A 336 4.53 -27.80 -25.03
N GLU A 337 4.52 -29.13 -24.99
CA GLU A 337 4.60 -29.91 -23.73
C GLU A 337 5.99 -29.80 -23.08
N VAL A 338 7.06 -29.75 -23.88
CA VAL A 338 8.41 -29.49 -23.38
C VAL A 338 8.48 -28.10 -22.74
N SER A 339 7.88 -27.08 -23.38
CA SER A 339 7.78 -25.73 -22.83
C SER A 339 7.04 -25.70 -21.49
N TYR A 340 5.93 -26.45 -21.40
CA TYR A 340 5.15 -26.59 -20.17
C TYR A 340 6.01 -27.10 -19.00
N LEU A 341 6.88 -28.08 -19.22
CA LEU A 341 7.82 -28.53 -18.20
C LEU A 341 8.95 -27.52 -17.96
N TYR A 342 9.59 -27.07 -19.04
CA TYR A 342 10.82 -26.30 -18.99
C TYR A 342 10.63 -24.93 -18.34
N TYR A 343 9.52 -24.26 -18.64
CA TYR A 343 9.18 -22.93 -18.14
C TYR A 343 8.10 -22.93 -17.06
N MET A 344 8.00 -24.01 -16.27
CA MET A 344 7.14 -24.12 -15.10
C MET A 344 5.66 -23.79 -15.38
N ARG A 345 5.01 -24.67 -16.15
CA ARG A 345 3.59 -24.61 -16.56
C ARG A 345 3.24 -23.45 -17.48
N LYS A 346 4.23 -22.78 -18.08
CA LYS A 346 4.04 -21.72 -19.06
C LYS A 346 4.10 -22.31 -20.46
N ILE A 347 3.27 -21.75 -21.34
CA ILE A 347 3.35 -21.93 -22.79
C ILE A 347 3.71 -20.54 -23.30
N ASN A 348 4.81 -20.46 -24.03
CA ASN A 348 5.35 -19.25 -24.59
C ASN A 348 4.88 -19.06 -26.03
N ASP A 349 5.21 -17.90 -26.59
CA ASP A 349 4.77 -17.51 -27.93
C ASP A 349 5.49 -18.31 -29.01
N GLU A 350 6.75 -18.64 -28.74
CA GLU A 350 7.59 -19.51 -29.55
C GLU A 350 6.98 -20.92 -29.71
N ASP A 351 6.10 -21.35 -28.81
CA ASP A 351 5.46 -22.66 -28.91
C ASP A 351 4.42 -22.72 -30.02
N VAL A 352 3.80 -21.59 -30.38
CA VAL A 352 2.92 -21.50 -31.55
C VAL A 352 3.74 -21.76 -32.82
N THR A 353 4.89 -21.09 -32.93
CA THR A 353 5.82 -21.26 -34.05
C THR A 353 6.41 -22.66 -34.09
N ALA A 354 6.84 -23.19 -32.94
CA ALA A 354 7.39 -24.55 -32.84
C ALA A 354 6.34 -25.59 -33.24
N THR A 355 5.09 -25.48 -32.79
CA THR A 355 4.01 -26.38 -33.21
C THR A 355 3.74 -26.26 -34.71
N LEU A 356 3.71 -25.05 -35.28
CA LEU A 356 3.55 -24.87 -36.73
C LEU A 356 4.71 -25.53 -37.52
N LEU A 357 5.96 -25.36 -37.06
CA LEU A 357 7.13 -25.99 -37.67
C LEU A 357 7.07 -27.51 -37.58
N ASP A 358 6.61 -28.08 -36.47
CA ASP A 358 6.40 -29.53 -36.36
C ASP A 358 5.33 -30.04 -37.33
N LEU A 359 4.24 -29.30 -37.50
CA LEU A 359 3.18 -29.60 -38.48
C LEU A 359 3.71 -29.55 -39.93
N ILE A 360 4.59 -28.60 -40.24
CA ILE A 360 5.27 -28.51 -41.55
C ILE A 360 6.23 -29.68 -41.75
N ARG A 361 7.06 -30.01 -40.75
CA ARG A 361 7.96 -31.16 -40.75
C ARG A 361 7.23 -32.48 -40.98
N ARG A 362 6.08 -32.65 -40.31
CA ARG A 362 5.20 -33.84 -40.42
C ARG A 362 4.27 -33.80 -41.65
N LYS A 363 4.41 -32.79 -42.53
CA LYS A 363 3.68 -32.65 -43.81
C LYS A 363 2.15 -32.47 -43.68
N PHE A 364 1.67 -31.92 -42.56
CA PHE A 364 0.28 -31.46 -42.42
C PHE A 364 0.06 -30.08 -43.07
N VAL A 365 1.14 -29.30 -43.17
CA VAL A 365 1.18 -27.97 -43.76
C VAL A 365 2.35 -27.90 -44.74
N THR A 366 2.15 -27.29 -45.90
CA THR A 366 3.21 -26.94 -46.85
C THR A 366 3.34 -25.44 -46.96
N ILE A 367 4.53 -24.98 -47.36
CA ILE A 367 4.81 -23.55 -47.56
C ILE A 367 4.95 -23.31 -49.06
N ASP A 368 4.18 -22.36 -49.57
CA ASP A 368 4.32 -21.82 -50.91
C ASP A 368 5.05 -20.48 -50.85
N TYR A 369 6.20 -20.44 -51.52
CA TYR A 369 7.10 -19.29 -51.62
C TYR A 369 6.97 -18.56 -52.97
N THR A 370 6.02 -18.96 -53.84
CA THR A 370 5.91 -18.47 -55.21
C THR A 370 5.75 -16.95 -55.26
N GLY A 371 6.63 -16.28 -56.02
CA GLY A 371 6.58 -14.83 -56.24
C GLY A 371 7.04 -13.98 -55.06
N GLN A 372 7.66 -14.56 -54.02
CA GLN A 372 8.23 -13.83 -52.88
C GLN A 372 9.76 -13.89 -52.90
N ASP A 373 10.42 -12.80 -52.51
CA ASP A 373 11.85 -12.84 -52.19
C ASP A 373 12.01 -13.54 -50.85
N MET A 374 12.62 -14.71 -50.86
CA MET A 374 12.76 -15.56 -49.68
C MET A 374 13.77 -15.01 -48.65
N ILE A 375 14.52 -13.98 -49.00
CA ILE A 375 15.49 -13.29 -48.14
C ILE A 375 14.87 -12.02 -47.52
N ASP A 376 13.76 -11.53 -48.08
CA ASP A 376 13.06 -10.36 -47.56
C ASP A 376 12.48 -10.65 -46.17
N ALA A 377 12.78 -9.76 -45.23
CA ALA A 377 12.29 -9.82 -43.87
C ALA A 377 10.76 -9.61 -43.78
N ASP A 378 10.13 -9.03 -44.81
CA ASP A 378 8.69 -8.78 -44.93
C ASP A 378 7.98 -9.69 -45.97
N ALA A 379 8.64 -10.76 -46.43
CA ALA A 379 8.10 -11.68 -47.44
C ALA A 379 6.72 -12.26 -47.04
N ASP A 380 5.74 -12.34 -47.94
CA ASP A 380 4.44 -12.91 -47.60
C ASP A 380 4.34 -14.41 -47.94
N PHE A 381 4.80 -15.28 -47.05
CA PHE A 381 4.74 -16.73 -47.25
C PHE A 381 3.31 -17.24 -47.07
N ARG A 382 2.90 -18.15 -47.99
CA ARG A 382 1.59 -18.77 -47.95
C ARG A 382 1.68 -20.17 -47.36
N LEU A 383 0.99 -20.38 -46.24
CA LEU A 383 0.80 -21.70 -45.63
C LEU A 383 -0.40 -22.38 -46.30
N ILE A 384 -0.20 -23.61 -46.77
CA ILE A 384 -1.23 -24.42 -47.44
C ILE A 384 -1.48 -25.67 -46.60
N ARG A 385 -2.75 -25.95 -46.34
CA ARG A 385 -3.17 -27.14 -45.60
C ARG A 385 -3.11 -28.36 -46.50
N VAL A 386 -2.54 -29.47 -46.02
CA VAL A 386 -2.54 -30.74 -46.76
C VAL A 386 -3.79 -31.53 -46.38
N ASP A 387 -4.80 -31.54 -47.27
CA ASP A 387 -6.08 -32.19 -46.99
C ASP A 387 -6.00 -33.74 -47.00
N ALA A 388 -5.01 -34.32 -47.69
CA ALA A 388 -4.78 -35.76 -47.70
C ALA A 388 -4.11 -36.31 -46.41
N ALA A 389 -3.64 -35.44 -45.51
CA ALA A 389 -2.97 -35.86 -44.28
C ALA A 389 -3.99 -36.29 -43.20
N ASP A 390 -3.74 -37.41 -42.53
CA ASP A 390 -4.62 -37.93 -41.47
C ASP A 390 -4.48 -37.14 -40.15
N ARG A 391 -5.43 -36.23 -39.92
CA ARG A 391 -5.47 -35.33 -38.76
C ARG A 391 -5.87 -36.01 -37.46
N SER A 392 -6.33 -37.27 -37.48
CA SER A 392 -6.68 -38.00 -36.25
C SER A 392 -5.48 -38.23 -35.34
N THR A 393 -4.27 -38.18 -35.91
CA THR A 393 -2.99 -38.31 -35.20
C THR A 393 -2.50 -37.02 -34.54
N LEU A 394 -3.17 -35.88 -34.78
CA LEU A 394 -2.81 -34.59 -34.19
C LEU A 394 -3.31 -34.48 -32.76
N ARG A 395 -2.45 -33.96 -31.87
CA ARG A 395 -2.82 -33.63 -30.49
C ARG A 395 -3.80 -32.45 -30.47
N PRO A 396 -4.64 -32.30 -29.43
CA PRO A 396 -5.65 -31.24 -29.40
C PRO A 396 -5.11 -29.83 -29.61
N HIS A 397 -3.94 -29.51 -29.06
CA HIS A 397 -3.31 -28.20 -29.26
C HIS A 397 -2.74 -28.01 -30.68
N GLU A 398 -2.34 -29.08 -31.36
CA GLU A 398 -1.90 -29.04 -32.77
C GLU A 398 -3.11 -28.82 -33.69
N GLN A 399 -4.22 -29.52 -33.43
CA GLN A 399 -5.49 -29.28 -34.12
C GLN A 399 -5.98 -27.84 -33.95
N GLN A 400 -5.75 -27.25 -32.77
CA GLN A 400 -6.10 -25.86 -32.51
C GLN A 400 -5.29 -24.88 -33.38
N ILE A 401 -4.00 -25.15 -33.66
CA ILE A 401 -3.23 -24.34 -34.62
C ILE A 401 -3.83 -24.45 -36.02
N MET A 402 -4.22 -25.67 -36.43
CA MET A 402 -4.88 -25.87 -37.73
C MET A 402 -6.18 -25.08 -37.83
N HIS A 403 -7.03 -25.15 -36.80
CA HIS A 403 -8.28 -24.39 -36.76
C HIS A 403 -8.04 -22.88 -36.79
N TRP A 404 -7.17 -22.40 -35.88
CA TRP A 404 -6.90 -20.98 -35.72
C TRP A 404 -6.33 -20.35 -36.99
N PHE A 405 -5.32 -20.98 -37.60
CA PHE A 405 -4.62 -20.36 -38.72
C PHE A 405 -5.41 -20.52 -40.02
N PHE A 406 -6.00 -21.69 -40.28
CA PHE A 406 -6.65 -21.95 -41.57
C PHE A 406 -8.14 -21.62 -41.59
N ASP A 407 -8.88 -21.89 -40.51
CA ASP A 407 -10.35 -21.71 -40.50
C ASP A 407 -10.78 -20.36 -39.91
N VAL A 408 -10.01 -19.80 -38.97
CA VAL A 408 -10.35 -18.53 -38.28
C VAL A 408 -9.71 -17.31 -38.95
N ILE A 409 -8.42 -17.40 -39.30
CA ILE A 409 -7.70 -16.32 -39.99
C ILE A 409 -7.78 -16.49 -41.51
N GLY A 410 -7.52 -17.70 -41.99
CA GLY A 410 -7.58 -18.06 -43.41
C GLY A 410 -9.00 -18.31 -43.93
N ALA A 411 -9.09 -18.68 -45.21
CA ALA A 411 -10.33 -19.08 -45.87
C ALA A 411 -10.44 -20.62 -46.01
N GLY A 412 -10.01 -21.35 -44.98
CA GLY A 412 -10.11 -22.81 -44.85
C GLY A 412 -8.95 -23.60 -45.48
N SER A 413 -8.44 -23.24 -46.65
CA SER A 413 -7.41 -24.04 -47.35
C SER A 413 -5.98 -23.49 -47.23
N SER A 414 -5.85 -22.18 -47.04
CA SER A 414 -4.56 -21.50 -46.93
C SER A 414 -4.65 -20.19 -46.15
N VAL A 415 -3.51 -19.75 -45.62
CA VAL A 415 -3.36 -18.47 -44.91
C VAL A 415 -1.96 -17.91 -45.18
N SER A 416 -1.84 -16.61 -45.36
CA SER A 416 -0.55 -15.93 -45.52
C SER A 416 -0.05 -15.33 -44.21
N THR A 417 1.27 -15.14 -44.11
CA THR A 417 1.92 -14.47 -42.98
C THR A 417 1.38 -13.06 -42.72
N LYS A 418 1.10 -12.28 -43.77
CA LYS A 418 0.50 -10.94 -43.65
C LYS A 418 -0.97 -10.99 -43.23
N GLN A 419 -1.71 -12.03 -43.59
CA GLN A 419 -3.08 -12.21 -43.07
C GLN A 419 -3.07 -12.41 -41.55
N ILE A 420 -2.14 -13.22 -41.03
CA ILE A 420 -1.97 -13.45 -39.59
C ILE A 420 -1.62 -12.14 -38.87
N GLU A 421 -0.67 -11.36 -39.39
CA GLU A 421 -0.23 -10.08 -38.81
C GLU A 421 -1.36 -9.04 -38.72
N ASN A 422 -2.16 -8.96 -39.77
CA ASN A 422 -3.19 -7.92 -39.91
C ASN A 422 -4.52 -8.29 -39.25
N TYR A 423 -4.74 -9.57 -38.89
CA TYR A 423 -6.01 -10.04 -38.35
C TYR A 423 -6.48 -9.22 -37.14
N GLY A 424 -5.56 -8.93 -36.21
CA GLY A 424 -5.83 -8.28 -34.93
C GLY A 424 -6.04 -6.76 -34.96
N LYS A 425 -6.08 -6.11 -36.13
CA LYS A 425 -6.22 -4.64 -36.24
C LYS A 425 -7.63 -4.10 -35.92
N GLN A 426 -8.62 -4.99 -35.77
CA GLN A 426 -9.99 -4.64 -35.37
C GLN A 426 -10.31 -5.30 -34.03
N ILE A 427 -11.00 -4.60 -33.12
CA ILE A 427 -11.24 -5.07 -31.75
C ILE A 427 -11.89 -6.46 -31.69
N ARG A 428 -12.91 -6.74 -32.51
CA ARG A 428 -13.56 -8.07 -32.55
C ARG A 428 -12.60 -9.19 -32.95
N ASN A 429 -11.74 -8.92 -33.92
CA ASN A 429 -10.73 -9.89 -34.37
C ASN A 429 -9.58 -10.00 -33.36
N ALA A 430 -9.23 -8.92 -32.66
CA ALA A 430 -8.24 -8.91 -31.60
C ALA A 430 -8.68 -9.78 -30.41
N GLU A 431 -9.94 -9.65 -29.99
CA GLU A 431 -10.57 -10.51 -28.99
C GLU A 431 -10.61 -11.97 -29.44
N ARG A 432 -11.00 -12.22 -30.70
CA ARG A 432 -11.01 -13.58 -31.26
C ARG A 432 -9.62 -14.20 -31.32
N PHE A 433 -8.61 -13.48 -31.81
CA PHE A 433 -7.22 -13.91 -31.80
C PHE A 433 -6.74 -14.25 -30.38
N GLN A 434 -7.05 -13.39 -29.41
CA GLN A 434 -6.71 -13.64 -28.01
C GLN A 434 -7.43 -14.90 -27.48
N SER A 435 -8.68 -15.13 -27.88
CA SER A 435 -9.45 -16.34 -27.53
C SER A 435 -8.80 -17.61 -28.10
N GLU A 436 -8.46 -17.63 -29.39
CA GLU A 436 -7.82 -18.78 -30.03
C GLU A 436 -6.43 -19.06 -29.42
N ALA A 437 -5.64 -18.01 -29.15
CA ALA A 437 -4.35 -18.12 -28.47
C ALA A 437 -4.51 -18.69 -27.04
N LYS A 438 -5.51 -18.21 -26.27
CA LYS A 438 -5.84 -18.75 -24.94
C LYS A 438 -6.26 -20.22 -25.03
N GLN A 439 -7.00 -20.61 -26.06
CA GLN A 439 -7.42 -21.99 -26.28
C GLN A 439 -6.24 -22.90 -26.62
N PHE A 440 -5.31 -22.46 -27.49
CA PHE A 440 -4.06 -23.17 -27.74
C PHE A 440 -3.27 -23.39 -26.45
N VAL A 441 -3.04 -22.32 -25.68
CA VAL A 441 -2.34 -22.39 -24.39
C VAL A 441 -3.05 -23.35 -23.43
N ARG A 442 -4.38 -23.34 -23.36
CA ARG A 442 -5.15 -24.25 -22.51
C ARG A 442 -4.95 -25.71 -22.91
N LEU A 443 -5.08 -26.04 -24.18
CA LEU A 443 -4.94 -27.40 -24.70
C LEU A 443 -3.50 -27.91 -24.57
N ALA A 444 -2.51 -27.05 -24.79
CA ALA A 444 -1.10 -27.39 -24.59
C ALA A 444 -0.78 -27.65 -23.11
N LYS A 445 -1.33 -26.82 -22.20
CA LYS A 445 -1.22 -27.08 -20.75
C LYS A 445 -1.93 -28.35 -20.31
N GLN A 446 -3.05 -28.71 -20.94
CA GLN A 446 -3.75 -29.97 -20.66
C GLN A 446 -2.88 -31.16 -21.06
N ALA A 447 -2.35 -31.17 -22.28
CA ALA A 447 -1.42 -32.21 -22.74
C ALA A 447 -0.19 -32.30 -21.81
N GLY A 448 0.41 -31.17 -21.44
CA GLY A 448 1.55 -31.15 -20.51
C GLY A 448 1.20 -31.61 -19.09
N ALA A 449 -0.04 -31.43 -18.66
CA ALA A 449 -0.52 -31.84 -17.33
C ALA A 449 -0.89 -33.33 -17.23
N GLU A 450 -1.01 -34.04 -18.36
CA GLU A 450 -1.16 -35.50 -18.38
C GLU A 450 0.12 -36.20 -17.90
N HIS A 451 1.27 -35.54 -18.05
CA HIS A 451 2.56 -36.02 -17.55
C HIS A 451 2.75 -35.77 -16.05
N ASP A 452 3.51 -36.64 -15.40
CA ASP A 452 3.89 -36.51 -13.99
C ASP A 452 5.03 -35.51 -13.81
N TYR A 453 4.87 -34.26 -14.27
CA TYR A 453 5.92 -33.24 -14.26
C TYR A 453 5.99 -32.40 -12.99
N PHE A 454 4.87 -32.22 -12.29
CA PHE A 454 4.79 -31.31 -11.15
C PHE A 454 4.24 -32.01 -9.91
N GLU A 455 4.70 -31.56 -8.74
CA GLU A 455 4.34 -32.13 -7.45
C GLU A 455 2.81 -32.07 -7.20
N LYS A 456 2.15 -33.23 -7.16
CA LYS A 456 0.68 -33.33 -6.95
C LYS A 456 0.27 -32.87 -5.56
N SER A 457 1.15 -33.04 -4.57
CA SER A 457 0.91 -32.60 -3.19
C SER A 457 1.14 -31.10 -2.97
N LEU A 458 1.58 -30.35 -3.99
CA LEU A 458 1.97 -28.95 -3.88
C LEU A 458 0.86 -28.06 -3.32
N ALA A 459 -0.40 -28.25 -3.74
CA ALA A 459 -1.50 -27.44 -3.24
C ALA A 459 -1.71 -27.62 -1.72
N ALA A 460 -1.66 -28.86 -1.23
CA ALA A 460 -1.75 -29.16 0.19
C ALA A 460 -0.53 -28.64 0.97
N ASN A 461 0.66 -28.74 0.38
CA ASN A 461 1.89 -28.21 0.96
C ASN A 461 1.86 -26.68 1.06
N LYS A 462 1.36 -25.98 0.03
CA LYS A 462 1.11 -24.53 0.07
C LYS A 462 0.09 -24.16 1.15
N THR A 463 -0.98 -24.94 1.32
CA THR A 463 -1.93 -24.69 2.43
C THR A 463 -1.24 -24.74 3.79
N LYS A 464 -0.33 -25.71 4.01
CA LYS A 464 0.48 -25.78 5.24
C LYS A 464 1.49 -24.63 5.35
N ALA A 465 2.08 -24.20 4.24
CA ALA A 465 2.98 -23.05 4.24
C ALA A 465 2.23 -21.74 4.57
N TYR A 466 1.05 -21.53 3.98
CA TYR A 466 0.21 -20.36 4.26
C TYR A 466 -0.23 -20.26 5.72
N SER A 467 -0.45 -21.38 6.43
CA SER A 467 -0.83 -21.31 7.84
C SER A 467 0.22 -20.66 8.74
N PHE A 468 1.50 -20.63 8.34
CA PHE A 468 2.51 -19.90 9.12
C PHE A 468 2.34 -18.38 9.06
N ALA A 469 1.62 -17.84 8.07
CA ALA A 469 1.28 -16.42 8.02
C ALA A 469 0.41 -15.99 9.23
N LEU A 470 -0.21 -16.93 9.95
CA LEU A 470 -0.94 -16.65 11.18
C LEU A 470 -0.02 -16.11 12.29
N ILE A 471 1.29 -16.41 12.26
CA ILE A 471 2.24 -15.90 13.25
C ILE A 471 2.29 -14.36 13.19
N PRO A 472 2.74 -13.71 12.10
CA PRO A 472 2.70 -12.25 12.00
C PRO A 472 1.27 -11.71 11.84
N GLY A 473 0.37 -12.48 11.21
CA GLY A 473 -1.03 -12.05 11.02
C GLY A 473 -1.83 -11.90 12.31
N SER A 474 -1.56 -12.72 13.33
CA SER A 474 -2.19 -12.57 14.65
C SER A 474 -1.69 -11.33 15.40
N VAL A 475 -0.40 -11.01 15.30
CA VAL A 475 0.18 -9.79 15.89
C VAL A 475 -0.34 -8.54 15.20
N LEU A 476 -0.44 -8.58 13.86
CA LEU A 476 -1.08 -7.52 13.08
C LEU A 476 -2.52 -7.30 13.53
N ALA A 477 -3.32 -8.36 13.62
CA ALA A 477 -4.70 -8.27 14.09
C ALA A 477 -4.80 -7.69 15.50
N ALA A 478 -3.96 -8.15 16.43
CA ALA A 478 -3.92 -7.61 17.79
C ALA A 478 -3.55 -6.12 17.80
N SER A 479 -2.56 -5.70 17.00
CA SER A 479 -2.13 -4.30 16.89
C SER A 479 -3.24 -3.40 16.35
N LEU A 480 -3.98 -3.86 15.33
CA LEU A 480 -5.10 -3.12 14.76
C LEU A 480 -6.30 -3.04 15.71
N LEU A 481 -6.65 -4.14 16.39
CA LEU A 481 -7.76 -4.17 17.35
C LEU A 481 -7.49 -3.28 18.56
N THR A 482 -6.27 -3.34 19.12
CA THR A 482 -5.88 -2.49 20.25
C THR A 482 -5.77 -1.02 19.85
N GLY A 483 -5.32 -0.71 18.64
CA GLY A 483 -5.36 0.66 18.11
C GLY A 483 -6.79 1.19 17.96
N ALA A 484 -7.69 0.39 17.39
CA ALA A 484 -9.07 0.81 17.12
C ALA A 484 -9.96 0.90 18.36
N PHE A 485 -9.83 -0.03 19.31
CA PHE A 485 -10.74 -0.14 20.46
C PHE A 485 -10.16 0.39 21.78
N LEU A 486 -8.85 0.54 21.89
CA LEU A 486 -8.17 1.02 23.10
C LEU A 486 -7.32 2.28 22.84
N SER A 487 -7.47 2.90 21.66
CA SER A 487 -6.75 4.10 21.20
C SER A 487 -5.22 4.01 21.36
N MET A 488 -4.64 2.82 21.21
CA MET A 488 -3.20 2.58 21.48
C MET A 488 -2.36 2.85 20.24
N ASP A 489 -1.23 3.57 20.37
CA ASP A 489 -0.29 3.71 19.26
C ASP A 489 0.56 2.44 19.07
N ASN A 490 0.06 1.55 18.21
CA ASN A 490 0.74 0.31 17.79
C ASN A 490 1.17 0.37 16.32
N THR A 491 1.34 1.58 15.77
CA THR A 491 1.52 1.82 14.33
C THR A 491 2.74 1.09 13.79
N LEU A 492 3.87 1.17 14.50
CA LEU A 492 5.11 0.51 14.08
C LEU A 492 4.98 -1.02 14.09
N ALA A 493 4.37 -1.60 15.13
CA ALA A 493 4.15 -3.04 15.23
C ALA A 493 3.23 -3.55 14.10
N ALA A 494 2.18 -2.80 13.77
CA ALA A 494 1.27 -3.08 12.67
C ALA A 494 1.98 -3.02 11.29
N ILE A 495 2.79 -1.99 11.03
CA ILE A 495 3.53 -1.88 9.75
C ILE A 495 4.50 -3.05 9.57
N VAL A 496 5.32 -3.33 10.59
CA VAL A 496 6.33 -4.39 10.52
C VAL A 496 5.69 -5.76 10.26
N THR A 497 4.66 -6.10 11.02
CA THR A 497 3.96 -7.39 10.88
C THR A 497 3.15 -7.46 9.57
N GLY A 498 2.60 -6.34 9.10
CA GLY A 498 1.94 -6.23 7.80
C GLY A 498 2.88 -6.54 6.64
N ILE A 499 4.04 -5.89 6.58
CA ILE A 499 5.04 -6.11 5.52
C ILE A 499 5.50 -7.57 5.50
N VAL A 500 5.83 -8.14 6.67
CA VAL A 500 6.28 -9.54 6.78
C VAL A 500 5.18 -10.51 6.34
N THR A 501 3.93 -10.26 6.74
CA THR A 501 2.79 -11.09 6.34
C THR A 501 2.59 -11.08 4.83
N ILE A 502 2.54 -9.89 4.22
CA ILE A 502 2.33 -9.74 2.77
C ILE A 502 3.50 -10.36 1.99
N GLY A 503 4.74 -10.05 2.37
CA GLY A 503 5.94 -10.58 1.73
C GLY A 503 6.00 -12.11 1.79
N TYR A 504 5.68 -12.71 2.94
CA TYR A 504 5.65 -14.15 3.09
C TYR A 504 4.53 -14.81 2.27
N LEU A 505 3.31 -14.24 2.27
CA LEU A 505 2.20 -14.74 1.45
C LEU A 505 2.55 -14.69 -0.04
N ALA A 506 3.16 -13.59 -0.51
CA ALA A 506 3.63 -13.45 -1.88
C ALA A 506 4.68 -14.52 -2.22
N TYR A 507 5.67 -14.73 -1.36
CA TYR A 507 6.66 -15.81 -1.53
C TYR A 507 5.99 -17.19 -1.67
N VAL A 508 5.10 -17.58 -0.75
CA VAL A 508 4.41 -18.88 -0.83
C VAL A 508 3.56 -19.00 -2.11
N ALA A 509 2.96 -17.90 -2.57
CA ALA A 509 2.23 -17.87 -3.84
C ALA A 509 3.14 -18.19 -5.03
N THR A 510 4.40 -17.76 -5.02
CA THR A 510 5.37 -18.04 -6.09
C THR A 510 5.94 -19.46 -6.09
N ILE A 511 5.89 -20.20 -4.97
CA ILE A 511 6.47 -21.55 -4.87
C ILE A 511 5.95 -22.45 -5.98
N GLN A 512 6.84 -23.05 -6.75
CA GLN A 512 6.53 -24.04 -7.76
C GLN A 512 7.55 -25.16 -7.65
N LYS A 513 7.09 -26.41 -7.76
CA LYS A 513 7.95 -27.57 -7.55
C LYS A 513 7.67 -28.65 -8.59
N ARG A 514 8.72 -29.11 -9.26
CA ARG A 514 8.65 -30.25 -10.16
C ARG A 514 8.54 -31.54 -9.34
N SER A 515 7.90 -32.55 -9.90
CA SER A 515 7.95 -33.89 -9.31
C SER A 515 9.37 -34.46 -9.47
N VAL A 516 9.64 -35.63 -8.89
CA VAL A 516 10.91 -36.34 -9.09
C VAL A 516 11.13 -36.62 -10.59
N ASN A 517 10.11 -37.15 -11.28
CA ASN A 517 10.18 -37.46 -12.71
C ASN A 517 10.27 -36.18 -13.57
N GLY A 518 9.51 -35.15 -13.22
CA GLY A 518 9.55 -33.87 -13.94
C GLY A 518 10.90 -33.18 -13.83
N ASN A 519 11.52 -33.19 -12.65
CA ASN A 519 12.85 -32.62 -12.48
C ASN A 519 13.90 -33.42 -13.25
N GLU A 520 13.80 -34.75 -13.28
CA GLU A 520 14.65 -35.61 -14.11
C GLU A 520 14.52 -35.27 -15.60
N SER A 521 13.28 -35.18 -16.12
CA SER A 521 13.03 -34.80 -17.51
C SER A 521 13.50 -33.37 -17.82
N PHE A 522 13.30 -32.42 -16.89
CA PHE A 522 13.77 -31.05 -17.05
C PHE A 522 15.28 -30.98 -17.24
N VAL A 523 16.03 -31.73 -16.43
CA VAL A 523 17.50 -31.73 -16.50
C VAL A 523 17.97 -32.36 -17.81
N LYS A 524 17.32 -33.41 -18.31
CA LYS A 524 17.61 -33.97 -19.65
C LYS A 524 17.30 -32.99 -20.78
N TRP A 525 16.15 -32.32 -20.76
CA TRP A 525 15.82 -31.27 -21.74
C TRP A 525 16.77 -30.07 -21.66
N ARG A 526 17.25 -29.71 -20.47
CA ARG A 526 18.30 -28.70 -20.28
C ARG A 526 19.63 -29.15 -20.88
N ALA A 527 20.01 -30.41 -20.70
CA ALA A 527 21.22 -30.97 -21.30
C ALA A 527 21.10 -31.09 -22.83
N PHE A 528 19.90 -31.37 -23.35
CA PHE A 528 19.60 -31.31 -24.79
C PHE A 528 19.73 -29.89 -25.33
N ARG A 529 19.18 -28.90 -24.63
CA ARG A 529 19.41 -27.48 -24.96
C ARG A 529 20.90 -27.11 -24.98
N ASN A 530 21.67 -27.59 -24.01
CA ASN A 530 23.12 -27.36 -23.97
C ASN A 530 23.82 -27.98 -25.18
N PHE A 531 23.40 -29.20 -25.59
CA PHE A 531 23.93 -29.84 -26.79
C PHE A 531 23.63 -29.01 -28.04
N LEU A 532 22.38 -28.55 -28.21
CA LEU A 532 21.98 -27.71 -29.33
C LEU A 532 22.78 -26.41 -29.41
N VAL A 533 23.13 -25.80 -28.28
CA VAL A 533 23.92 -24.55 -28.26
C VAL A 533 25.43 -24.82 -28.32
N GLY A 534 25.89 -26.03 -27.99
CA GLY A 534 27.31 -26.36 -27.84
C GLY A 534 27.92 -27.18 -28.98
N PHE A 535 27.13 -27.79 -29.87
CA PHE A 535 27.64 -28.71 -30.90
C PHE A 535 28.68 -28.07 -31.84
N GLY A 536 28.61 -26.75 -32.06
CA GLY A 536 29.59 -25.98 -32.82
C GLY A 536 31.03 -26.07 -32.27
N ASN A 537 31.21 -26.43 -31.01
CA ASN A 537 32.54 -26.54 -30.39
C ASN A 537 33.02 -27.99 -30.23
N MET A 538 32.21 -28.98 -30.61
CA MET A 538 32.57 -30.39 -30.52
C MET A 538 33.45 -30.76 -31.74
N LYS A 539 34.73 -31.09 -31.49
CA LYS A 539 35.74 -31.35 -32.54
C LYS A 539 35.55 -32.70 -33.26
N ASP A 540 35.15 -33.73 -32.52
CA ASP A 540 35.10 -35.12 -33.02
C ASP A 540 33.66 -35.64 -33.19
N TYR A 541 32.73 -34.76 -33.57
CA TYR A 541 31.31 -35.07 -33.57
C TYR A 541 30.73 -35.25 -34.98
N PRO A 542 30.18 -36.43 -35.35
CA PRO A 542 29.53 -36.61 -36.64
C PRO A 542 28.26 -35.77 -36.72
N MET A 543 28.21 -34.86 -37.70
CA MET A 543 27.06 -33.97 -37.91
C MET A 543 25.81 -34.79 -38.29
N PRO A 544 24.69 -34.65 -37.54
CA PRO A 544 23.42 -35.23 -37.96
C PRO A 544 22.99 -34.69 -39.32
N GLY A 545 22.24 -35.48 -40.10
CA GLY A 545 21.70 -35.06 -41.38
C GLY A 545 20.66 -33.92 -41.24
N VAL A 546 20.38 -33.24 -42.36
CA VAL A 546 19.45 -32.09 -42.43
C VAL A 546 18.08 -32.40 -41.80
N THR A 547 17.54 -33.60 -42.03
CA THR A 547 16.26 -34.05 -41.47
C THR A 547 16.26 -34.15 -39.93
N VAL A 548 17.39 -34.50 -39.32
CA VAL A 548 17.51 -34.57 -37.86
C VAL A 548 17.56 -33.16 -37.28
N TRP A 549 18.33 -32.27 -37.90
CA TRP A 549 18.38 -30.86 -37.50
C TRP A 549 17.04 -30.15 -37.67
N GLU A 550 16.28 -30.48 -38.71
CA GLU A 550 14.93 -29.99 -38.90
C GLU A 550 14.04 -30.35 -37.71
N HIS A 551 14.14 -31.57 -37.18
CA HIS A 551 13.44 -31.98 -35.96
C HIS A 551 13.97 -31.23 -34.72
N TYR A 552 15.29 -31.10 -34.57
CA TYR A 552 15.89 -30.39 -33.43
C TYR A 552 15.53 -28.91 -33.38
N LEU A 553 15.39 -28.24 -34.53
CA LEU A 553 15.05 -26.82 -34.60
C LEU A 553 13.63 -26.52 -34.12
N VAL A 554 12.71 -27.47 -34.27
CA VAL A 554 11.37 -27.37 -33.66
C VAL A 554 11.50 -27.20 -32.14
N TYR A 555 12.25 -28.09 -31.48
CA TYR A 555 12.48 -27.99 -30.03
C TYR A 555 13.38 -26.82 -29.65
N ALA A 556 14.37 -26.47 -30.49
CA ALA A 556 15.20 -25.29 -30.28
C ALA A 556 14.37 -24.00 -30.27
N THR A 557 13.29 -23.95 -31.05
CA THR A 557 12.34 -22.82 -31.07
C THR A 557 11.62 -22.71 -29.72
N SER A 558 11.03 -23.80 -29.23
CA SER A 558 10.39 -23.83 -27.90
C SER A 558 11.39 -23.56 -26.76
N LEU A 559 12.61 -24.09 -26.83
CA LEU A 559 13.70 -23.88 -25.88
C LEU A 559 14.40 -22.51 -26.03
N LYS A 560 13.90 -21.64 -26.92
CA LYS A 560 14.40 -20.28 -27.19
C LYS A 560 15.90 -20.25 -27.47
N CYS A 561 16.38 -21.20 -28.28
CA CYS A 561 17.75 -21.29 -28.74
C CYS A 561 17.90 -21.47 -30.26
N ALA A 562 16.80 -21.51 -31.02
CA ALA A 562 16.81 -21.71 -32.48
C ALA A 562 17.81 -20.80 -33.21
N ASP A 563 17.79 -19.49 -32.98
CA ASP A 563 18.68 -18.53 -33.66
C ASP A 563 20.16 -18.90 -33.51
N LYS A 564 20.59 -19.26 -32.28
CA LYS A 564 21.97 -19.70 -32.00
C LYS A 564 22.32 -21.01 -32.70
N VAL A 565 21.37 -21.93 -32.77
CA VAL A 565 21.55 -23.20 -33.48
C VAL A 565 21.71 -22.94 -34.97
N MET A 566 20.87 -22.08 -35.56
CA MET A 566 20.93 -21.70 -36.96
C MET A 566 22.26 -21.08 -37.35
N ASP A 567 22.80 -20.18 -36.52
CA ASP A 567 24.10 -19.53 -36.75
C ASP A 567 25.25 -20.53 -36.80
N GLN A 568 25.23 -21.57 -35.96
CA GLN A 568 26.24 -22.63 -35.95
C GLN A 568 26.08 -23.57 -37.13
N LEU A 569 24.83 -23.89 -37.51
CA LEU A 569 24.52 -24.74 -38.66
C LEU A 569 24.96 -24.11 -39.99
N ARG A 570 24.94 -22.77 -40.10
CA ARG A 570 25.48 -22.02 -41.25
C ARG A 570 26.94 -22.39 -41.57
N ILE A 571 27.72 -22.76 -40.57
CA ILE A 571 29.17 -22.97 -40.71
C ILE A 571 29.52 -24.45 -40.94
N LYS A 572 28.70 -25.40 -40.43
CA LYS A 572 29.12 -26.81 -40.23
C LYS A 572 28.37 -27.89 -41.03
N LEU A 573 27.24 -27.59 -41.68
CA LEU A 573 26.45 -28.63 -42.36
C LEU A 573 27.12 -29.13 -43.67
N PRO A 574 27.36 -30.45 -43.83
CA PRO A 574 27.87 -31.02 -45.07
C PRO A 574 26.89 -30.88 -46.24
N LEU A 575 27.44 -30.64 -47.44
CA LEU A 575 26.69 -30.57 -48.70
C LEU A 575 26.43 -31.98 -49.24
N ASP A 576 25.31 -32.63 -48.89
CA ASP A 576 24.97 -33.97 -49.42
C ASP A 576 23.51 -34.05 -49.89
N ASP A 577 23.32 -34.30 -51.19
CA ASP A 577 22.09 -34.05 -51.96
C ASP A 577 20.92 -34.98 -51.61
N ALA A 578 21.20 -36.21 -51.12
CA ALA A 578 20.17 -37.21 -50.89
C ALA A 578 19.26 -36.86 -49.68
N ALA A 579 19.82 -36.32 -48.60
CA ALA A 579 19.08 -35.97 -47.38
C ALA A 579 18.23 -34.69 -47.55
N VAL A 580 18.64 -33.79 -48.44
CA VAL A 580 17.93 -32.53 -48.74
C VAL A 580 16.57 -32.81 -49.37
N SER A 581 16.48 -33.83 -50.23
CA SER A 581 15.24 -34.20 -50.93
C SER A 581 14.08 -34.60 -50.01
N GLN A 582 14.35 -35.00 -48.77
CA GLN A 582 13.35 -35.44 -47.80
C GLN A 582 12.97 -34.37 -46.76
N SER A 583 13.76 -33.29 -46.64
CA SER A 583 13.51 -32.18 -45.72
C SER A 583 12.42 -31.21 -46.22
N THR A 584 11.76 -30.48 -45.32
CA THR A 584 10.66 -29.56 -45.66
C THR A 584 11.12 -28.11 -45.62
N PHE A 585 10.99 -27.41 -44.48
CA PHE A 585 11.35 -26.00 -44.36
C PHE A 585 12.86 -25.76 -44.39
N MET A 586 13.67 -26.75 -44.00
CA MET A 586 15.13 -26.69 -44.12
C MET A 586 15.64 -26.98 -45.53
N GLY A 587 14.88 -27.73 -46.35
CA GLY A 587 15.31 -28.23 -47.67
C GLY A 587 15.23 -27.23 -48.81
N VAL A 588 14.31 -26.25 -48.72
CA VAL A 588 14.09 -25.23 -49.76
C VAL A 588 15.32 -24.32 -49.91
N GLY A 589 16.08 -24.12 -48.83
CA GLY A 589 17.27 -23.28 -48.83
C GLY A 589 18.45 -23.79 -49.64
N TYR A 590 18.51 -25.10 -49.89
CA TYR A 590 19.59 -25.70 -50.68
C TYR A 590 19.56 -25.32 -52.16
N ARG A 591 18.39 -24.93 -52.68
CA ARG A 591 18.17 -24.67 -54.11
C ARG A 591 18.26 -23.20 -54.49
N THR A 592 18.33 -22.28 -53.52
CA THR A 592 18.25 -20.83 -53.76
C THR A 592 19.48 -20.13 -53.17
N ARG A 593 20.30 -19.51 -54.04
CA ARG A 593 21.52 -18.78 -53.64
C ARG A 593 21.13 -17.61 -52.72
N GLY A 594 21.46 -17.70 -51.43
CA GLY A 594 21.18 -16.67 -50.42
C GLY A 594 20.07 -17.00 -49.42
N PHE A 595 19.33 -18.10 -49.59
CA PHE A 595 18.39 -18.59 -48.58
C PHE A 595 19.17 -19.24 -47.44
N TYR A 596 19.27 -18.56 -46.30
CA TYR A 596 19.82 -19.21 -45.10
C TYR A 596 18.72 -20.04 -44.43
N TYR A 597 19.12 -21.17 -43.86
CA TYR A 597 18.26 -22.20 -43.28
C TYR A 597 17.22 -21.71 -42.24
N GLY A 598 17.33 -20.46 -41.74
CA GLY A 598 16.51 -19.89 -40.67
C GLY A 598 15.53 -18.79 -41.11
N TYR A 599 15.46 -18.41 -42.40
CA TYR A 599 14.61 -17.29 -42.84
C TYR A 599 13.11 -17.60 -42.72
N ALA A 600 12.66 -18.81 -43.06
CA ALA A 600 11.27 -19.24 -42.86
C ALA A 600 10.88 -19.24 -41.37
N LEU A 601 11.77 -19.76 -40.51
CA LEU A 601 11.60 -19.79 -39.05
C LEU A 601 11.53 -18.38 -38.45
N GLY A 602 12.48 -17.51 -38.81
CA GLY A 602 12.51 -16.12 -38.40
C GLY A 602 11.32 -15.32 -38.91
N ARG A 603 10.81 -15.63 -40.11
CA ARG A 603 9.64 -14.99 -40.69
C ARG A 603 8.35 -15.34 -39.95
N PHE A 604 8.11 -16.62 -39.68
CA PHE A 604 6.91 -17.06 -38.94
C PHE A 604 6.89 -16.52 -37.52
N GLN A 605 8.02 -16.58 -36.82
CA GLN A 605 8.14 -16.02 -35.47
C GLN A 605 7.79 -14.52 -35.48
N ARG A 606 8.34 -13.76 -36.44
CA ARG A 606 8.06 -12.33 -36.60
C ARG A 606 6.59 -12.05 -36.89
N SER A 607 5.95 -12.81 -37.78
CA SER A 607 4.52 -12.65 -38.06
C SER A 607 3.65 -12.82 -36.82
N ILE A 608 3.91 -13.87 -36.02
CA ILE A 608 3.14 -14.16 -34.82
C ILE A 608 3.37 -13.06 -33.76
N THR A 609 4.61 -12.60 -33.60
CA THR A 609 4.93 -11.47 -32.71
C THR A 609 4.22 -10.19 -33.14
N THR A 610 4.30 -9.81 -34.42
CA THR A 610 3.63 -8.61 -34.97
C THR A 610 2.12 -8.70 -34.81
N ALA A 611 1.51 -9.85 -35.10
CA ALA A 611 0.08 -10.09 -34.90
C ALA A 611 -0.34 -9.80 -33.46
N ARG A 612 0.43 -10.29 -32.48
CA ARG A 612 0.18 -10.03 -31.05
C ARG A 612 0.35 -8.58 -30.66
N THR A 613 1.39 -7.90 -31.14
CA THR A 613 1.59 -6.47 -30.88
C THR A 613 0.38 -5.66 -31.37
N ASN A 614 -0.11 -5.95 -32.57
CA ASN A 614 -1.30 -5.31 -33.13
C ASN A 614 -2.55 -5.57 -32.26
N VAL A 615 -2.74 -6.80 -31.78
CA VAL A 615 -3.84 -7.18 -30.87
C VAL A 615 -3.75 -6.42 -29.54
N THR A 616 -2.58 -6.41 -28.90
CA THR A 616 -2.39 -5.76 -27.59
C THR A 616 -2.59 -4.25 -27.71
N GLN A 617 -2.02 -3.60 -28.73
CA GLN A 617 -2.22 -2.17 -28.96
C GLN A 617 -3.69 -1.83 -29.16
N THR A 618 -4.43 -2.64 -29.94
CA THR A 618 -5.86 -2.46 -30.17
C THR A 618 -6.67 -2.57 -28.87
N ILE A 619 -6.36 -3.55 -28.00
CA ILE A 619 -7.06 -3.76 -26.73
C ILE A 619 -6.70 -2.67 -25.70
N VAL A 620 -5.43 -2.27 -25.61
CA VAL A 620 -4.99 -1.22 -24.68
C VAL A 620 -5.58 0.13 -25.06
N ALA A 621 -5.58 0.49 -26.35
CA ALA A 621 -6.20 1.72 -26.84
C ALA A 621 -7.71 1.79 -26.52
N TYR A 622 -8.39 0.65 -26.51
CA TYR A 622 -9.80 0.54 -26.12
C TYR A 622 -10.02 0.68 -24.60
N ASN A 623 -9.14 0.12 -23.76
CA ASN A 623 -9.29 0.12 -22.30
C ASN A 623 -8.78 1.39 -21.60
N ALA A 624 -7.88 2.16 -22.23
CA ALA A 624 -7.36 3.43 -21.70
C ALA A 624 -8.44 4.51 -21.51
N GLN A 625 -9.65 4.31 -22.02
CA GLN A 625 -10.80 5.22 -21.86
C GLN A 625 -11.57 5.04 -20.53
N LYS A 626 -11.13 4.19 -19.57
CA LYS A 626 -11.99 3.75 -18.46
C LYS A 626 -11.47 3.69 -17.01
N ALA A 627 -10.29 4.20 -16.63
CA ALA A 627 -9.93 4.20 -15.19
C ALA A 627 -8.87 5.23 -14.76
N GLY A 628 -9.23 6.08 -13.79
CA GLY A 628 -8.35 6.65 -12.76
C GLY A 628 -9.09 6.48 -11.42
N GLY A 629 -8.51 6.37 -10.23
CA GLY A 629 -7.15 6.43 -9.70
C GLY A 629 -7.32 6.59 -8.17
N SER A 630 -6.57 5.85 -7.35
CA SER A 630 -6.85 5.55 -5.94
C SER A 630 -5.85 6.15 -4.93
N GLY A 631 -6.31 6.49 -3.70
CA GLY A 631 -5.56 6.38 -2.41
C GLY A 631 -5.02 7.69 -1.77
N HIS A 632 -4.73 7.85 -0.46
CA HIS A 632 -4.86 7.14 0.84
C HIS A 632 -4.40 8.12 1.98
N GLY A 633 -4.89 8.01 3.24
CA GLY A 633 -4.22 8.56 4.46
C GLY A 633 -5.14 8.89 5.67
N GLY A 634 -4.80 8.44 6.89
CA GLY A 634 -5.57 8.60 8.15
C GLY A 634 -4.70 8.91 9.39
N GLY A 635 -5.35 9.27 10.53
CA GLY A 635 -4.77 9.97 11.70
C GLY A 635 -4.61 9.19 13.04
N PHE A 636 -4.58 9.93 14.18
CA PHE A 636 -4.27 9.49 15.58
C PHE A 636 -5.24 10.08 16.65
N GLY A 637 -5.17 9.60 17.91
CA GLY A 637 -5.77 10.21 19.12
C GLY A 637 -5.34 9.55 20.47
N GLY A 638 -5.31 10.34 21.56
CA GLY A 638 -4.98 9.99 22.97
C GLY A 638 -6.05 10.45 24.02
N GLY A 639 -5.92 10.05 25.30
CA GLY A 639 -6.96 10.11 26.36
C GLY A 639 -6.94 11.34 27.29
N SER A 640 -8.11 11.68 27.88
CA SER A 640 -8.44 12.98 28.53
C SER A 640 -8.90 12.85 29.99
N SER A 641 -8.67 13.87 30.83
CA SER A 641 -9.22 14.04 32.19
C SER A 641 -10.53 14.83 32.25
N PHE A 642 -11.07 15.19 31.07
CA PHE A 642 -12.33 15.91 30.88
C PHE A 642 -12.32 17.32 31.50
N GLY A 643 -11.21 18.05 31.38
CA GLY A 643 -11.11 19.44 31.82
C GLY A 643 -12.09 20.37 31.12
N GLY A 644 -12.48 21.44 31.82
CA GLY A 644 -13.27 22.52 31.24
C GLY A 644 -12.47 23.34 30.22
N GLY A 645 -13.11 24.27 29.52
CA GLY A 645 -12.47 25.11 28.51
C GLY A 645 -12.63 24.57 27.09
N GLY A 646 -11.55 24.65 26.30
CA GLY A 646 -11.46 24.11 24.94
C GLY A 646 -11.59 25.15 23.83
N GLY A 647 -12.15 24.72 22.69
CA GLY A 647 -12.21 25.50 21.44
C GLY A 647 -11.08 25.11 20.47
N GLY A 648 -10.65 26.00 19.60
CA GLY A 648 -9.59 25.69 18.65
C GLY A 648 -9.36 26.75 17.59
N GLY A 649 -8.42 26.45 16.70
CA GLY A 649 -8.06 27.33 15.58
C GLY A 649 -8.56 26.77 14.25
N ARG A 650 -9.12 27.64 13.43
CA ARG A 650 -9.46 27.33 12.03
C ARG A 650 -9.06 28.48 11.14
N SER A 651 -8.36 28.15 10.06
CA SER A 651 -8.02 29.11 9.01
C SER A 651 -8.76 28.72 7.72
N ARG A 652 -9.14 29.71 6.90
CA ARG A 652 -9.80 29.49 5.61
C ARG A 652 -9.22 30.34 4.50
#